data_AF-A0A099Y2S0-F1
#
_entry.id   AF-A0A099Y2S0-F1
#
_cell.length_a   1.000
_cell.length_b   1.000
_cell.length_c   1.000
_cell.angle_alpha   90.00
_cell.angle_beta   90.00
_cell.angle_gamma   90.00
#
_symmetry.space_group_name_H-M   'P 1'
#
loop_
_entity.id
_entity.type
_entity.pdbx_description
1 polymer ?
#
loop_
_entity_poly.entity_id
_entity_poly.type
_entity_poly.pdbx_seq_one_letter_code
_entity_poly.pdbx_strand_id
1 'polypeptide(L)'
;MSLENISYIKVFPGIGTARVGNSPEYFIGPESPGSVPNLGKNYKDTNGLLKPQASRFRVYGYDVNHKIVTEITHDPANGVSLEWDVHMRNLKAANYAFQGKFGFNPDQYRNPGVSPNIPDTDPNSRTSLIIDPGMKSISGINQNGLNAMQLDGGKIFSGIGKAQIPTSLYKKGESGMTDVTYSEKEVSLGRLETDKDGRLIVVGGKGDAGCLIEPPIIVQKGAGFLYALLGEAQKAKPTKGTPNTFYTNTITLDLPKDASGNLKVLLAGKNDGTGDVFVDDECIVKVNGSQVYSHDFSNGNSGKITPLAPIDITDNLKPYLGQNVTISIEYVDLYPGSNSGSSFWLYYTNEDPTSNGNSYFNNPGWYDDTSGGSINANVTINGKSFATDNDPKKRGWVAVSPPKYVPTMNNVVSLLDLQLAMFPEQDPVSGTVNFAILDSNGLPNIATGNSTLSFAPLSGVAATGKGRPTIVRYNGDDYAAYTGSSGENLIAVSTDNGVTWTESQIGTNSTQYAPSLCVYNGQLAYVVVVKGGYILVGTSSDGKTFDFQGLNSGSVGPTLASSSPSAVTYNGGLYIAFATADDSIAIAHRYLVPNTNTYVYAFNTLSDKVLSSSYPVLGVFFGELYCAYTDSSNNSYIGSYNNYAPAPTEPVKVTFKFKEVTGAPQTKLSPSIAGSHGKLYYAIVDENSDFYVGTGKPGFYEKTTKPGFITEVNFVKASTVSTNYAPIVANFSNISFYRDIYPILKTVTDYAWVNEPAFQGHAPGSMGDFLRDGSIAGYSSSSEANNPYRTFVFNAIRPAEQLTPNVPPPPAAIPNPTNKIVNGVKPSIPNGGVQSGRLMPHLFGEGGSNLENTFNNTNFPNQWLSLTPHQLWKIQEWVNGNFQLGTKPTENFPSTPLDKIPLAEQPAALNFSALEPTVGGGFHPGIELTYYMKEPGFFAEAFRFADTIMHNGKLIQPITPGSVAGYMSIPWQGDFWSCNVSWWAAMRPDIVVTMDTSLHPPKLDKKLWFRGEAVGIPPNADNIPTYEGGYEHMVKYWSDFGFVVPSGTTDEGMFVMDETERAPCLDDVNAPCTPVNSAESSSLPFYRLYNGQIHDHFYTTSVSERDNAVKNLGYTFEEIACIVYVPQIDGAMPLYRLYNGQIHDHFYTTSVSERDNAIKKLGYTSEGIACYVYLSQIEGTIPLYRLYNGQIHDHFYTTSVSERDNATKNLGYTSEGIACYVFN
;
A
#
# COMPACT_ATOMS: atom_id res chain seq x y z
N MET A 1 -34.88 -16.92 1.98
CA MET A 1 -35.19 -16.30 0.68
C MET A 1 -35.21 -17.39 -0.38
N SER A 2 -36.12 -17.35 -1.35
CA SER A 2 -36.24 -18.39 -2.38
C SER A 2 -35.08 -18.29 -3.38
N LEU A 3 -34.42 -19.41 -3.70
CA LEU A 3 -33.39 -19.49 -4.75
C LEU A 3 -33.92 -19.08 -6.14
N GLU A 4 -35.24 -19.03 -6.32
CA GLU A 4 -35.91 -18.58 -7.55
C GLU A 4 -35.61 -17.12 -7.91
N ASN A 5 -35.25 -16.29 -6.93
CA ASN A 5 -34.97 -14.87 -7.15
C ASN A 5 -33.57 -14.58 -7.71
N ILE A 6 -32.74 -15.61 -7.91
CA ILE A 6 -31.39 -15.44 -8.48
C ILE A 6 -31.50 -15.12 -9.98
N SER A 7 -30.87 -14.02 -10.37
CA SER A 7 -30.73 -13.53 -11.74
C SER A 7 -29.35 -13.80 -12.32
N TYR A 8 -28.28 -13.68 -11.52
CA TYR A 8 -26.91 -14.00 -11.93
C TYR A 8 -26.04 -14.39 -10.73
N ILE A 9 -24.84 -14.90 -10.99
CA ILE A 9 -23.87 -15.31 -9.97
C ILE A 9 -22.54 -14.57 -10.12
N LYS A 10 -21.78 -14.45 -9.02
CA LYS A 10 -20.38 -13.97 -9.02
C LYS A 10 -19.52 -14.83 -8.10
N VAL A 11 -18.24 -14.98 -8.45
CA VAL A 11 -17.22 -15.69 -7.66
C VAL A 11 -16.49 -14.74 -6.71
N PHE A 12 -16.25 -15.13 -5.46
CA PHE A 12 -15.49 -14.36 -4.48
C PHE A 12 -14.43 -15.21 -3.75
N PRO A 13 -13.26 -14.65 -3.38
CA PRO A 13 -12.82 -13.29 -3.70
C PRO A 13 -12.68 -13.06 -5.21
N GLY A 14 -12.81 -11.82 -5.66
CA GLY A 14 -12.63 -11.47 -7.06
C GLY A 14 -11.19 -11.66 -7.53
N ILE A 15 -10.24 -11.40 -6.64
CA ILE A 15 -8.82 -11.69 -6.79
C ILE A 15 -8.37 -12.41 -5.51
N GLY A 16 -8.16 -13.72 -5.58
CA GLY A 16 -7.64 -14.53 -4.49
C GLY A 16 -6.12 -14.63 -4.52
N THR A 17 -5.54 -14.93 -3.36
CA THR A 17 -4.09 -15.05 -3.16
C THR A 17 -3.75 -16.40 -2.56
N ALA A 18 -2.99 -17.19 -3.31
CA ALA A 18 -2.38 -18.43 -2.86
C ALA A 18 -0.86 -18.25 -2.79
N ARG A 19 -0.20 -19.09 -1.99
CA ARG A 19 1.26 -19.06 -1.82
C ARG A 19 1.85 -20.44 -2.00
N VAL A 20 3.00 -20.52 -2.68
CA VAL A 20 3.72 -21.77 -2.89
C VAL A 20 4.22 -22.36 -1.58
N GLY A 21 4.39 -23.68 -1.54
CA GLY A 21 4.91 -24.42 -0.40
C GLY A 21 5.20 -25.87 -0.76
N ASN A 22 6.32 -26.42 -0.28
CA ASN A 22 6.78 -27.76 -0.66
C ASN A 22 6.14 -28.91 0.15
N SER A 23 5.29 -28.61 1.13
CA SER A 23 4.53 -29.59 1.90
C SER A 23 3.29 -30.10 1.14
N PRO A 24 2.87 -31.37 1.35
CA PRO A 24 1.55 -31.83 0.94
C PRO A 24 0.40 -31.19 1.75
N GLU A 25 0.66 -30.79 3.00
CA GLU A 25 -0.30 -30.11 3.88
C GLU A 25 -0.44 -28.63 3.53
N TYR A 26 -1.60 -28.02 3.78
CA TYR A 26 -1.84 -26.60 3.52
C TYR A 26 -2.73 -25.97 4.59
N PHE A 27 -2.79 -24.64 4.60
CA PHE A 27 -3.78 -23.88 5.35
C PHE A 27 -4.55 -22.93 4.42
N ILE A 28 -5.79 -22.59 4.77
CA ILE A 28 -6.62 -21.65 4.01
C ILE A 28 -6.17 -20.23 4.35
N GLY A 29 -6.03 -19.38 3.33
CA GLY A 29 -5.75 -17.95 3.46
C GLY A 29 -6.87 -17.18 4.18
N PRO A 30 -6.72 -15.86 4.32
CA PRO A 30 -7.65 -15.05 5.11
C PRO A 30 -9.00 -14.89 4.41
N GLU A 31 -10.08 -15.13 5.14
CA GLU A 31 -11.47 -15.00 4.65
C GLU A 31 -12.28 -13.93 5.41
N SER A 32 -11.63 -13.27 6.37
CA SER A 32 -12.15 -12.08 7.04
C SER A 32 -11.06 -11.03 7.14
N PRO A 33 -11.39 -9.74 7.03
CA PRO A 33 -10.45 -8.65 7.31
C PRO A 33 -9.79 -8.83 8.69
N GLY A 34 -8.50 -8.52 8.78
CA GLY A 34 -7.69 -8.63 9.98
C GLY A 34 -7.35 -10.06 10.43
N SER A 35 -7.80 -11.10 9.70
CA SER A 35 -7.46 -12.48 10.04
C SER A 35 -6.02 -12.80 9.66
N VAL A 36 -5.32 -13.51 10.55
CA VAL A 36 -3.98 -14.05 10.29
C VAL A 36 -4.08 -15.57 10.22
N PRO A 37 -4.07 -16.16 9.02
CA PRO A 37 -4.16 -17.60 8.86
C PRO A 37 -3.03 -18.35 9.57
N ASN A 38 -3.37 -19.50 10.14
CA ASN A 38 -2.43 -20.42 10.77
C ASN A 38 -1.62 -19.83 11.94
N LEU A 39 -2.01 -18.66 12.47
CA LEU A 39 -1.43 -18.09 13.68
C LEU A 39 -1.61 -19.05 14.87
N GLY A 40 -0.56 -19.22 15.66
CA GLY A 40 -0.52 -20.18 16.78
C GLY A 40 -0.35 -21.64 16.36
N LYS A 41 -0.09 -21.92 15.07
CA LYS A 41 0.23 -23.24 14.52
C LYS A 41 1.51 -23.15 13.66
N ASN A 42 2.10 -24.30 13.36
CA ASN A 42 3.31 -24.37 12.52
C ASN A 42 2.97 -24.10 11.05
N TYR A 43 3.75 -23.23 10.42
CA TYR A 43 3.71 -22.95 8.98
C TYR A 43 4.48 -24.00 8.17
N LYS A 44 5.28 -24.83 8.82
CA LYS A 44 5.89 -26.04 8.26
C LYS A 44 5.22 -27.29 8.82
N ASP A 45 5.29 -28.39 8.07
CA ASP A 45 4.76 -29.69 8.49
C ASP A 45 5.74 -30.43 9.43
N THR A 46 5.37 -31.65 9.83
CA THR A 46 6.20 -32.46 10.74
C THR A 46 7.55 -32.86 10.14
N ASN A 47 7.70 -32.82 8.82
CA ASN A 47 8.96 -33.06 8.12
C ASN A 47 9.75 -31.77 7.87
N GLY A 48 9.24 -30.62 8.32
CA GLY A 48 9.84 -29.32 8.11
C GLY A 48 9.63 -28.75 6.71
N LEU A 49 8.69 -29.29 5.93
CA LEU A 49 8.32 -28.72 4.63
C LEU A 49 7.32 -27.57 4.83
N LEU A 50 7.49 -26.48 4.09
CA LEU A 50 6.63 -25.30 4.16
C LEU A 50 5.23 -25.61 3.60
N LYS A 51 4.20 -25.36 4.40
CA LYS A 51 2.79 -25.50 4.02
C LYS A 51 2.39 -24.39 3.05
N PRO A 52 1.92 -24.70 1.82
CA PRO A 52 1.31 -23.69 0.98
C PRO A 52 0.11 -23.02 1.66
N GLN A 53 -0.10 -21.75 1.34
CA GLN A 53 -1.35 -21.04 1.64
C GLN A 53 -2.31 -21.24 0.46
N ALA A 54 -3.46 -21.85 0.70
CA ALA A 54 -4.48 -22.06 -0.32
C ALA A 54 -5.52 -20.92 -0.33
N SER A 55 -6.08 -20.62 -1.50
CA SER A 55 -7.18 -19.66 -1.64
C SER A 55 -8.51 -20.39 -1.80
N ARG A 56 -9.50 -20.07 -0.96
CA ARG A 56 -10.86 -20.64 -1.06
C ARG A 56 -11.80 -19.68 -1.78
N PHE A 57 -12.57 -20.19 -2.74
CA PHE A 57 -13.52 -19.45 -3.54
C PHE A 57 -14.97 -19.89 -3.30
N ARG A 58 -15.87 -18.92 -3.38
CA ARG A 58 -17.30 -19.03 -3.07
C ARG A 58 -18.12 -18.42 -4.20
N VAL A 59 -19.37 -18.86 -4.36
CA VAL A 59 -20.31 -18.29 -5.32
C VAL A 59 -21.45 -17.61 -4.57
N TYR A 60 -21.79 -16.38 -4.95
CA TYR A 60 -22.96 -15.68 -4.43
C TYR A 60 -23.98 -15.43 -5.54
N GLY A 61 -25.25 -15.69 -5.24
CA GLY A 61 -26.38 -15.39 -6.12
C GLY A 61 -26.91 -13.99 -5.89
N TYR A 62 -27.19 -13.27 -6.99
CA TYR A 62 -27.70 -11.90 -6.99
C TYR A 62 -29.08 -11.83 -7.65
N ASP A 63 -29.95 -10.97 -7.14
CA ASP A 63 -31.23 -10.65 -7.77
C ASP A 63 -31.11 -9.62 -8.90
N VAL A 64 -32.25 -9.27 -9.51
CA VAL A 64 -32.32 -8.26 -10.59
C VAL A 64 -31.98 -6.83 -10.14
N ASN A 65 -31.98 -6.57 -8.83
CA ASN A 65 -31.63 -5.29 -8.22
C ASN A 65 -30.19 -5.27 -7.68
N HIS A 66 -29.37 -6.25 -8.07
CA HIS A 66 -27.98 -6.41 -7.62
C HIS A 66 -27.81 -6.65 -6.11
N LYS A 67 -28.84 -7.14 -5.42
CA LYS A 67 -28.75 -7.53 -4.01
C LYS A 67 -28.37 -9.00 -3.88
N ILE A 68 -27.54 -9.30 -2.89
CA ILE A 68 -27.12 -10.68 -2.57
C ILE A 68 -28.32 -11.44 -1.99
N VAL A 69 -28.61 -12.60 -2.56
CA VAL A 69 -29.68 -13.50 -2.12
C VAL A 69 -29.14 -14.52 -1.12
N THR A 70 -28.02 -15.18 -1.46
CA THR A 70 -27.35 -16.22 -0.64
C THR A 70 -25.97 -16.57 -1.20
N GLU A 71 -25.10 -17.17 -0.37
CA GLU A 71 -24.03 -18.04 -0.85
C GLU A 71 -24.65 -19.31 -1.48
N ILE A 72 -24.10 -19.77 -2.59
CA ILE A 72 -24.49 -20.99 -3.30
C ILE A 72 -23.42 -22.06 -3.04
N THR A 73 -23.84 -23.18 -2.46
CA THR A 73 -23.02 -24.36 -2.17
C THR A 73 -23.47 -25.56 -3.01
N HIS A 74 -22.63 -26.57 -3.16
CA HIS A 74 -23.01 -27.80 -3.85
C HIS A 74 -23.97 -28.63 -2.97
N ASP A 75 -25.23 -28.75 -3.38
CA ASP A 75 -26.27 -29.48 -2.65
C ASP A 75 -27.27 -30.19 -3.60
N PRO A 76 -26.85 -31.33 -4.18
CA PRO A 76 -27.68 -32.06 -5.15
C PRO A 76 -28.99 -32.58 -4.56
N ALA A 77 -29.05 -32.81 -3.24
CA ALA A 77 -30.25 -33.27 -2.57
C ALA A 77 -31.38 -32.22 -2.64
N ASN A 78 -31.02 -30.94 -2.72
CA ASN A 78 -31.95 -29.81 -2.91
C ASN A 78 -31.89 -29.24 -4.34
N GLY A 79 -31.40 -30.02 -5.31
CA GLY A 79 -31.40 -29.65 -6.73
C GLY A 79 -30.35 -28.59 -7.11
N VAL A 80 -29.29 -28.41 -6.31
CA VAL A 80 -28.20 -27.46 -6.58
C VAL A 80 -26.91 -28.20 -6.93
N SER A 81 -26.42 -28.05 -8.16
CA SER A 81 -25.09 -28.52 -8.55
C SER A 81 -24.17 -27.33 -8.82
N LEU A 82 -23.01 -27.32 -8.17
CA LEU A 82 -21.92 -26.36 -8.40
C LEU A 82 -20.71 -27.08 -8.98
N GLU A 83 -20.18 -26.53 -10.07
CA GLU A 83 -18.95 -26.94 -10.76
C GLU A 83 -18.05 -25.72 -10.98
N TRP A 84 -16.74 -25.94 -10.91
CA TRP A 84 -15.71 -24.93 -11.08
C TRP A 84 -14.84 -25.25 -12.29
N ASP A 85 -14.65 -24.26 -13.16
CA ASP A 85 -13.68 -24.30 -14.26
C ASP A 85 -12.52 -23.37 -13.95
N VAL A 86 -11.32 -23.92 -13.85
CA VAL A 86 -10.12 -23.18 -13.48
C VAL A 86 -9.06 -23.36 -14.56
N HIS A 87 -8.51 -22.25 -15.05
CA HIS A 87 -7.39 -22.26 -15.99
C HIS A 87 -6.23 -21.51 -15.36
N MET A 88 -5.18 -22.24 -14.97
CA MET A 88 -3.93 -21.72 -14.38
C MET A 88 -2.83 -21.76 -15.42
N ARG A 89 -2.03 -20.68 -15.54
CA ARG A 89 -0.84 -20.66 -16.40
C ARG A 89 0.30 -19.87 -15.75
N ASN A 90 1.54 -20.16 -16.15
CA ASN A 90 2.70 -19.30 -15.90
C ASN A 90 3.18 -18.72 -17.24
N LEU A 91 3.07 -17.39 -17.41
CA LEU A 91 3.51 -16.67 -18.62
C LEU A 91 4.86 -16.00 -18.51
N LYS A 92 5.54 -16.09 -17.36
CA LYS A 92 6.71 -15.25 -17.08
C LYS A 92 7.82 -15.40 -18.13
N ALA A 93 8.17 -16.62 -18.53
CA ALA A 93 9.23 -16.85 -19.52
C ALA A 93 8.86 -16.32 -20.93
N ALA A 94 7.58 -16.31 -21.27
CA ALA A 94 7.08 -15.80 -22.54
C ALA A 94 6.99 -14.26 -22.57
N ASN A 95 6.83 -13.63 -21.41
CA ASN A 95 6.47 -12.23 -21.26
C ASN A 95 7.61 -11.26 -21.62
N TYR A 96 7.23 -9.98 -21.66
CA TYR A 96 8.16 -8.86 -21.80
C TYR A 96 9.20 -8.83 -20.66
N ALA A 97 10.36 -8.29 -20.96
CA ALA A 97 11.40 -8.03 -19.97
C ALA A 97 10.89 -6.97 -18.97
N PHE A 98 11.20 -7.16 -17.69
CA PHE A 98 10.95 -6.16 -16.67
C PHE A 98 12.06 -5.11 -16.66
N GLN A 99 11.70 -3.84 -16.74
CA GLN A 99 12.63 -2.71 -16.87
C GLN A 99 12.27 -1.55 -15.92
N GLY A 100 11.53 -1.87 -14.85
CA GLY A 100 10.84 -0.87 -14.04
C GLY A 100 9.59 -0.31 -14.72
N LYS A 101 8.71 0.31 -13.93
CA LYS A 101 7.48 0.97 -14.41
C LYS A 101 7.76 2.01 -15.50
N PHE A 102 8.85 2.78 -15.34
CA PHE A 102 9.18 3.92 -16.20
C PHE A 102 10.07 3.55 -17.40
N GLY A 103 10.61 2.32 -17.42
CA GLY A 103 11.49 1.82 -18.48
C GLY A 103 10.82 0.83 -19.42
N PHE A 104 9.50 0.60 -19.30
CA PHE A 104 8.80 -0.42 -20.09
C PHE A 104 8.98 -0.22 -21.60
N ASN A 105 9.48 -1.26 -22.26
CA ASN A 105 9.71 -1.34 -23.69
C ASN A 105 9.09 -2.64 -24.24
N PRO A 106 8.04 -2.56 -25.08
CA PRO A 106 7.39 -3.73 -25.65
C PRO A 106 8.23 -4.48 -26.71
N ASP A 107 9.42 -3.98 -27.05
CA ASP A 107 10.35 -4.65 -27.96
C ASP A 107 11.26 -5.65 -27.24
N GLN A 108 11.25 -5.68 -25.89
CA GLN A 108 12.13 -6.53 -25.10
C GLN A 108 11.37 -7.66 -24.42
N TYR A 109 11.82 -8.89 -24.66
CA TYR A 109 11.29 -10.11 -24.05
C TYR A 109 12.31 -10.78 -23.12
N ARG A 110 11.84 -11.60 -22.19
CA ARG A 110 12.73 -12.34 -21.28
C ARG A 110 13.54 -13.44 -21.95
N ASN A 111 12.98 -14.10 -22.94
CA ASN A 111 13.67 -15.12 -23.73
C ASN A 111 13.84 -14.65 -25.19
N PRO A 112 14.68 -13.63 -25.48
CA PRO A 112 14.76 -13.05 -26.82
C PRO A 112 15.27 -14.05 -27.87
N GLY A 113 15.99 -15.11 -27.48
CA GLY A 113 16.49 -16.13 -28.41
C GLY A 113 15.42 -17.06 -29.02
N VAL A 114 14.14 -16.95 -28.62
CA VAL A 114 13.10 -17.94 -28.96
C VAL A 114 12.00 -17.33 -29.84
N SER A 115 11.74 -17.95 -31.00
CA SER A 115 10.80 -17.49 -32.03
C SER A 115 9.31 -17.84 -31.72
N PRO A 116 8.33 -16.97 -32.05
CA PRO A 116 8.49 -15.65 -32.67
C PRO A 116 9.13 -14.66 -31.68
N ASN A 117 10.22 -14.04 -32.12
CA ASN A 117 10.90 -12.93 -31.46
C ASN A 117 10.77 -11.69 -32.34
N ILE A 118 9.52 -11.31 -32.63
CA ILE A 118 9.21 -10.11 -33.39
C ILE A 118 8.74 -9.06 -32.37
N PRO A 119 9.27 -7.83 -32.38
CA PRO A 119 8.81 -6.76 -31.50
C PRO A 119 7.29 -6.59 -31.56
N ASP A 120 6.68 -6.17 -30.44
CA ASP A 120 5.22 -6.00 -30.31
C ASP A 120 4.37 -7.28 -30.52
N THR A 121 4.96 -8.47 -30.58
CA THR A 121 4.19 -9.73 -30.61
C THR A 121 3.58 -10.03 -29.24
N ASP A 122 2.31 -10.45 -29.22
CA ASP A 122 1.63 -10.88 -28.01
C ASP A 122 2.41 -12.03 -27.32
N PRO A 123 2.85 -11.88 -26.05
CA PRO A 123 3.49 -12.94 -25.29
C PRO A 123 2.73 -14.27 -25.31
N ASN A 124 1.40 -14.24 -25.39
CA ASN A 124 0.56 -15.44 -25.44
C ASN A 124 0.84 -16.34 -26.65
N SER A 125 1.41 -15.81 -27.74
CA SER A 125 1.72 -16.62 -28.93
C SER A 125 2.98 -17.48 -28.78
N ARG A 126 3.76 -17.29 -27.71
CA ARG A 126 5.06 -17.95 -27.48
C ARG A 126 4.89 -19.19 -26.62
N THR A 127 4.01 -20.10 -27.05
CA THR A 127 3.47 -21.20 -26.23
C THR A 127 4.52 -22.15 -25.66
N SER A 128 5.64 -22.39 -26.35
CA SER A 128 6.77 -23.18 -25.83
C SER A 128 7.42 -22.58 -24.58
N LEU A 129 7.14 -21.32 -24.23
CA LEU A 129 7.63 -20.63 -23.04
C LEU A 129 6.57 -20.50 -21.93
N ILE A 130 5.39 -21.08 -22.11
CA ILE A 130 4.27 -20.94 -21.18
C ILE A 130 4.00 -22.29 -20.52
N ILE A 131 3.98 -22.33 -19.19
CA ILE A 131 3.51 -23.52 -18.47
C ILE A 131 1.97 -23.46 -18.46
N ASP A 132 1.35 -24.37 -19.21
CA ASP A 132 -0.10 -24.44 -19.37
C ASP A 132 -0.60 -25.89 -19.24
N PRO A 133 -1.09 -26.32 -18.06
CA PRO A 133 -1.72 -27.64 -17.86
C PRO A 133 -3.12 -27.76 -18.50
N GLY A 134 -3.61 -26.70 -19.16
CA GLY A 134 -4.97 -26.59 -19.68
C GLY A 134 -6.00 -26.25 -18.60
N MET A 135 -7.23 -25.99 -19.06
CA MET A 135 -8.37 -25.80 -18.17
C MET A 135 -8.73 -27.12 -17.48
N LYS A 136 -8.97 -27.07 -16.17
CA LYS A 136 -9.44 -28.19 -15.37
C LYS A 136 -10.79 -27.87 -14.74
N SER A 137 -11.65 -28.88 -14.64
CA SER A 137 -12.96 -28.76 -13.99
C SER A 137 -13.03 -29.64 -12.74
N ILE A 138 -13.68 -29.16 -11.69
CA ILE A 138 -13.89 -29.89 -10.44
C ILE A 138 -15.27 -29.58 -9.86
N SER A 139 -15.95 -30.60 -9.33
CA SER A 139 -17.28 -30.47 -8.74
C SER A 139 -17.50 -31.51 -7.64
N GLY A 140 -18.55 -31.33 -6.83
CA GLY A 140 -18.85 -32.19 -5.70
C GLY A 140 -18.20 -31.74 -4.40
N ILE A 141 -18.43 -32.50 -3.34
CA ILE A 141 -17.94 -32.22 -1.98
C ILE A 141 -16.68 -33.03 -1.68
N ASN A 142 -15.75 -32.48 -0.90
CA ASN A 142 -14.55 -33.15 -0.39
C ASN A 142 -13.71 -33.87 -1.47
N GLN A 143 -13.54 -33.25 -2.65
CA GLN A 143 -12.66 -33.77 -3.69
C GLN A 143 -11.19 -33.44 -3.38
N ASN A 144 -10.62 -34.16 -2.40
CA ASN A 144 -9.31 -33.86 -1.80
C ASN A 144 -8.35 -35.06 -1.91
N GLY A 145 -7.06 -34.83 -1.63
CA GLY A 145 -6.06 -35.89 -1.61
C GLY A 145 -5.94 -36.59 -2.97
N LEU A 146 -6.19 -37.91 -3.02
CA LEU A 146 -6.17 -38.67 -4.27
C LEU A 146 -7.26 -38.26 -5.27
N ASN A 147 -8.34 -37.63 -4.79
CA ASN A 147 -9.41 -37.11 -5.64
C ASN A 147 -9.18 -35.64 -6.04
N ALA A 148 -8.09 -35.01 -5.57
CA ALA A 148 -7.76 -33.64 -5.95
C ALA A 148 -7.37 -33.58 -7.43
N MET A 149 -7.83 -32.54 -8.12
CA MET A 149 -7.52 -32.32 -9.53
C MET A 149 -6.14 -31.68 -9.67
N GLN A 150 -5.17 -32.45 -10.16
CA GLN A 150 -3.80 -31.96 -10.34
C GLN A 150 -3.70 -31.00 -11.52
N LEU A 151 -2.90 -29.94 -11.36
CA LEU A 151 -2.57 -28.98 -12.41
C LEU A 151 -1.27 -29.39 -13.13
N ASP A 152 -1.20 -30.67 -13.50
CA ASP A 152 -0.07 -31.30 -14.20
C ASP A 152 -0.27 -31.27 -15.73
N GLY A 153 0.79 -31.62 -16.48
CA GLY A 153 0.82 -31.63 -17.95
C GLY A 153 1.32 -30.35 -18.62
N GLY A 154 1.61 -29.30 -17.85
CA GLY A 154 2.20 -28.07 -18.37
C GLY A 154 3.69 -28.25 -18.68
N LYS A 155 4.08 -28.12 -19.95
CA LYS A 155 5.47 -28.29 -20.39
C LYS A 155 6.10 -26.95 -20.75
N ILE A 156 7.30 -26.69 -20.24
CA ILE A 156 8.11 -25.53 -20.61
C ILE A 156 9.29 -25.94 -21.49
N PHE A 157 9.66 -25.04 -22.40
CA PHE A 157 10.74 -25.16 -23.38
C PHE A 157 10.59 -26.30 -24.39
N SER A 158 9.37 -26.82 -24.54
CA SER A 158 9.04 -27.88 -25.48
C SER A 158 9.33 -27.45 -26.93
N GLY A 159 10.11 -28.28 -27.64
CA GLY A 159 10.38 -28.10 -29.07
C GLY A 159 11.31 -26.95 -29.46
N ILE A 160 11.96 -26.27 -28.50
CA ILE A 160 12.87 -25.15 -28.80
C ILE A 160 14.21 -25.64 -29.38
N GLY A 161 14.84 -26.64 -28.76
CA GLY A 161 16.13 -27.16 -29.20
C GLY A 161 17.27 -26.17 -28.93
N LYS A 162 17.79 -25.51 -29.96
CA LYS A 162 18.91 -24.56 -29.85
C LYS A 162 18.47 -23.13 -30.11
N ALA A 163 19.02 -22.19 -29.36
CA ALA A 163 18.82 -20.76 -29.56
C ALA A 163 20.10 -20.00 -29.19
N GLN A 164 20.18 -18.74 -29.63
CA GLN A 164 21.27 -17.85 -29.28
C GLN A 164 20.84 -16.89 -28.19
N ILE A 165 21.68 -16.75 -27.17
CA ILE A 165 21.54 -15.74 -26.13
C ILE A 165 22.80 -14.88 -26.05
N PRO A 166 22.73 -13.68 -25.48
CA PRO A 166 23.91 -12.84 -25.24
C PRO A 166 24.98 -13.54 -24.39
N THR A 167 26.25 -13.41 -24.77
CA THR A 167 27.37 -14.01 -24.04
C THR A 167 27.53 -13.38 -22.64
N SER A 168 27.20 -12.10 -22.45
CA SER A 168 27.08 -11.42 -21.13
C SER A 168 26.38 -12.24 -20.06
N LEU A 169 25.31 -12.94 -20.46
CA LEU A 169 24.48 -13.70 -19.53
C LEU A 169 25.20 -14.93 -19.01
N TYR A 170 26.15 -15.45 -19.77
CA TYR A 170 26.98 -16.58 -19.39
C TYR A 170 28.29 -16.13 -18.74
N LYS A 171 28.89 -15.05 -19.25
CA LYS A 171 30.17 -14.51 -18.77
C LYS A 171 30.16 -12.99 -18.75
N LYS A 172 30.34 -12.44 -17.56
CA LYS A 172 30.28 -11.01 -17.30
C LYS A 172 31.26 -10.22 -18.16
N GLY A 173 30.74 -9.31 -18.99
CA GLY A 173 31.53 -8.38 -19.81
C GLY A 173 32.17 -8.99 -21.06
N GLU A 174 31.72 -10.18 -21.48
CA GLU A 174 32.13 -10.81 -22.74
C GLU A 174 31.06 -10.62 -23.83
N SER A 175 31.44 -9.90 -24.89
CA SER A 175 30.57 -9.60 -26.03
C SER A 175 30.09 -10.83 -26.83
N GLY A 176 29.01 -10.64 -27.57
CA GLY A 176 28.56 -11.55 -28.62
C GLY A 176 27.36 -12.41 -28.23
N MET A 177 27.18 -13.50 -28.97
CA MET A 177 26.09 -14.47 -28.76
C MET A 177 26.68 -15.85 -28.45
N THR A 178 26.10 -16.53 -27.47
CA THR A 178 26.38 -17.90 -27.07
C THR A 178 25.23 -18.80 -27.50
N ASP A 179 25.55 -19.89 -28.20
CA ASP A 179 24.59 -20.95 -28.49
C ASP A 179 24.23 -21.68 -27.18
N VAL A 180 22.93 -21.79 -26.90
CA VAL A 180 22.40 -22.56 -25.78
C VAL A 180 21.43 -23.62 -26.25
N THR A 181 21.37 -24.72 -25.52
CA THR A 181 20.43 -25.82 -25.77
C THR A 181 19.38 -25.86 -24.66
N TYR A 182 18.11 -25.73 -25.02
CA TYR A 182 16.97 -25.80 -24.11
C TYR A 182 16.55 -27.26 -23.87
N SER A 183 16.25 -27.57 -22.61
CA SER A 183 15.69 -28.86 -22.18
C SER A 183 14.23 -28.70 -21.77
N GLU A 184 13.37 -29.60 -22.26
CA GLU A 184 11.96 -29.63 -21.86
C GLU A 184 11.82 -30.14 -20.42
N LYS A 185 10.90 -29.54 -19.66
CA LYS A 185 10.46 -30.05 -18.36
C LYS A 185 8.94 -29.89 -18.22
N GLU A 186 8.30 -30.90 -17.64
CA GLU A 186 6.92 -30.77 -17.14
C GLU A 186 6.93 -30.15 -15.73
N VAL A 187 6.10 -29.13 -15.52
CA VAL A 187 6.00 -28.38 -14.26
C VAL A 187 4.55 -28.36 -13.82
N SER A 188 4.30 -28.81 -12.59
CA SER A 188 2.99 -28.75 -11.95
C SER A 188 2.74 -27.35 -11.39
N LEU A 189 1.55 -26.78 -11.64
CA LEU A 189 1.16 -25.49 -11.07
C LEU A 189 0.38 -25.61 -9.74
N GLY A 190 0.28 -26.83 -9.19
CA GLY A 190 -0.43 -27.11 -7.94
C GLY A 190 -1.63 -28.05 -8.15
N ARG A 191 -2.72 -27.82 -7.41
CA ARG A 191 -3.93 -28.65 -7.47
C ARG A 191 -5.20 -27.90 -7.05
N LEU A 192 -6.34 -28.45 -7.45
CA LEU A 192 -7.67 -27.99 -7.07
C LEU A 192 -8.34 -29.02 -6.17
N GLU A 193 -9.02 -28.54 -5.14
CA GLU A 193 -9.80 -29.35 -4.19
C GLU A 193 -11.19 -28.72 -3.98
N THR A 194 -12.11 -29.47 -3.37
CA THR A 194 -13.40 -28.90 -2.91
C THR A 194 -13.66 -29.18 -1.44
N ASP A 195 -14.15 -28.19 -0.70
CA ASP A 195 -14.51 -28.41 0.70
C ASP A 195 -15.82 -29.21 0.86
N LYS A 196 -16.24 -29.39 2.12
CA LYS A 196 -17.48 -30.11 2.47
C LYS A 196 -18.76 -29.51 1.89
N ASP A 197 -18.73 -28.25 1.47
CA ASP A 197 -19.85 -27.52 0.89
C ASP A 197 -19.66 -27.30 -0.63
N GLY A 198 -18.62 -27.91 -1.23
CA GLY A 198 -18.31 -27.81 -2.65
C GLY A 198 -17.63 -26.51 -3.07
N ARG A 199 -17.07 -25.75 -2.12
CA ARG A 199 -16.29 -24.54 -2.41
C ARG A 199 -14.94 -24.92 -3.00
N LEU A 200 -14.49 -24.19 -4.01
CA LEU A 200 -13.18 -24.42 -4.62
C LEU A 200 -12.06 -24.02 -3.66
N ILE A 201 -11.05 -24.86 -3.56
CA ILE A 201 -9.78 -24.57 -2.90
C ILE A 201 -8.68 -24.68 -3.97
N VAL A 202 -7.94 -23.59 -4.17
CA VAL A 202 -6.77 -23.57 -5.05
C VAL A 202 -5.51 -23.64 -4.20
N VAL A 203 -4.74 -24.73 -4.34
CA VAL A 203 -3.44 -24.90 -3.69
C VAL A 203 -2.35 -24.68 -4.74
N GLY A 204 -1.43 -23.76 -4.47
CA GLY A 204 -0.34 -23.39 -5.39
C GLY A 204 0.70 -24.49 -5.60
N GLY A 205 1.69 -24.19 -6.45
CA GLY A 205 2.85 -25.04 -6.70
C GLY A 205 3.73 -25.29 -5.48
N LYS A 206 4.73 -26.14 -5.66
CA LYS A 206 5.67 -26.58 -4.62
C LYS A 206 6.84 -25.61 -4.41
N GLY A 207 6.95 -24.56 -5.21
CA GLY A 207 8.12 -23.66 -5.27
C GLY A 207 9.23 -24.20 -6.19
N ASP A 208 8.90 -25.06 -7.14
CA ASP A 208 9.81 -25.61 -8.15
C ASP A 208 10.34 -24.50 -9.06
N ALA A 209 11.67 -24.42 -9.21
CA ALA A 209 12.34 -23.42 -10.02
C ALA A 209 13.70 -23.95 -10.52
N GLY A 210 14.15 -23.48 -11.67
CA GLY A 210 15.47 -23.88 -12.19
C GLY A 210 15.80 -23.32 -13.57
N CYS A 211 17.04 -23.54 -13.99
CA CYS A 211 17.56 -23.23 -15.33
C CYS A 211 17.56 -24.50 -16.19
N LEU A 212 17.04 -24.42 -17.41
CA LEU A 212 16.92 -25.56 -18.34
C LEU A 212 17.68 -25.31 -19.65
N ILE A 213 18.74 -24.52 -19.61
CA ILE A 213 19.63 -24.28 -20.76
C ILE A 213 21.06 -24.74 -20.46
N GLU A 214 21.76 -25.21 -21.49
CA GLU A 214 23.18 -25.59 -21.44
C GLU A 214 23.98 -24.77 -22.48
N PRO A 215 25.04 -24.05 -22.06
CA PRO A 215 25.48 -23.88 -20.66
C PRO A 215 24.48 -23.08 -19.82
N PRO A 216 24.42 -23.32 -18.49
CA PRO A 216 23.49 -22.63 -17.62
C PRO A 216 23.88 -21.16 -17.44
N ILE A 217 22.88 -20.28 -17.41
CA ILE A 217 23.06 -18.87 -17.05
C ILE A 217 23.23 -18.78 -15.53
N ILE A 218 24.29 -18.09 -15.11
CA ILE A 218 24.46 -17.64 -13.72
C ILE A 218 23.78 -16.28 -13.60
N VAL A 219 22.88 -16.14 -12.64
CA VAL A 219 22.13 -14.90 -12.42
C VAL A 219 23.07 -13.85 -11.80
N GLN A 220 23.22 -12.70 -12.45
CA GLN A 220 24.13 -11.63 -12.04
C GLN A 220 23.35 -10.34 -11.74
N LYS A 221 23.89 -9.49 -10.86
CA LYS A 221 23.52 -8.07 -10.82
C LYS A 221 24.18 -7.38 -12.04
N GLY A 222 23.42 -6.60 -12.80
CA GLY A 222 23.80 -6.18 -14.15
C GLY A 222 25.12 -5.43 -14.30
N ALA A 223 25.49 -5.12 -15.55
CA ALA A 223 26.48 -4.11 -15.93
C ALA A 223 25.80 -2.96 -16.73
N GLY A 224 26.03 -1.70 -16.35
CA GLY A 224 25.38 -0.52 -16.97
C GLY A 224 26.17 0.12 -18.13
N PHE A 225 25.46 0.83 -19.01
CA PHE A 225 25.97 1.61 -20.16
C PHE A 225 25.83 3.12 -19.91
N LEU A 226 26.73 3.96 -20.46
CA LEU A 226 26.72 5.44 -20.36
C LEU A 226 26.55 6.08 -21.76
N TYR A 227 25.99 7.29 -21.90
CA TYR A 227 25.95 8.05 -23.17
C TYR A 227 25.98 9.58 -22.96
N ALA A 228 26.50 10.33 -23.94
CA ALA A 228 26.59 11.81 -23.90
C ALA A 228 26.33 12.45 -25.28
N LEU A 229 25.49 13.49 -25.34
CA LEU A 229 25.27 14.28 -26.56
C LEU A 229 26.48 15.14 -26.88
N LEU A 230 27.04 15.03 -28.08
CA LEU A 230 28.10 15.93 -28.54
C LEU A 230 27.58 17.11 -29.36
N GLY A 231 26.41 17.02 -29.99
CA GLY A 231 25.77 18.14 -30.68
C GLY A 231 24.64 17.75 -31.63
N GLU A 232 23.69 18.66 -31.84
CA GLU A 232 22.68 18.56 -32.91
C GLU A 232 23.04 19.52 -34.05
N ALA A 233 23.06 19.04 -35.31
CA ALA A 233 23.27 19.92 -36.46
C ALA A 233 22.12 20.94 -36.58
N GLN A 234 22.45 22.24 -36.59
CA GLN A 234 21.46 23.28 -36.88
C GLN A 234 21.32 23.49 -38.39
N LYS A 235 20.09 23.62 -38.90
CA LYS A 235 19.83 24.18 -40.23
C LYS A 235 20.23 25.66 -40.22
N ALA A 236 21.19 26.10 -41.03
CA ALA A 236 21.42 27.54 -41.17
C ALA A 236 21.93 27.98 -42.56
N LYS A 237 21.55 29.23 -42.88
CA LYS A 237 21.74 29.99 -44.12
C LYS A 237 23.19 30.00 -44.66
N PRO A 238 23.38 30.12 -46.00
CA PRO A 238 24.69 30.06 -46.64
C PRO A 238 25.55 31.29 -46.32
N THR A 239 26.84 31.07 -46.03
CA THR A 239 27.87 32.13 -46.02
C THR A 239 29.13 31.65 -46.72
N LYS A 240 29.70 32.50 -47.59
CA LYS A 240 30.71 32.14 -48.60
C LYS A 240 32.14 32.50 -48.15
N GLY A 241 33.08 31.55 -48.21
CA GLY A 241 34.54 31.80 -48.34
C GLY A 241 35.47 31.15 -47.30
N THR A 242 36.13 30.03 -47.68
CA THR A 242 37.37 29.36 -47.15
C THR A 242 37.55 29.09 -45.63
N PRO A 243 38.16 27.95 -45.30
CA PRO A 243 37.50 26.67 -44.99
C PRO A 243 36.63 26.85 -43.73
N ASN A 244 35.32 26.98 -43.91
CA ASN A 244 34.46 27.52 -42.87
C ASN A 244 33.83 26.40 -42.07
N THR A 245 34.37 26.12 -40.88
CA THR A 245 33.65 25.41 -39.84
C THR A 245 32.27 26.05 -39.65
N PHE A 246 31.19 25.38 -40.04
CA PHE A 246 29.84 25.93 -40.03
C PHE A 246 29.03 25.48 -38.81
N TYR A 247 29.55 24.51 -38.06
CA TYR A 247 29.03 24.11 -36.77
C TYR A 247 30.19 23.75 -35.85
N THR A 248 30.12 24.20 -34.60
CA THR A 248 30.96 23.66 -33.54
C THR A 248 30.13 23.52 -32.28
N ASN A 249 30.35 22.44 -31.55
CA ASN A 249 29.85 22.29 -30.19
C ASN A 249 30.96 21.72 -29.31
N THR A 250 31.06 22.23 -28.09
CA THR A 250 32.08 21.84 -27.14
C THR A 250 31.42 21.48 -25.83
N ILE A 251 31.71 20.29 -25.32
CA ILE A 251 31.21 19.77 -24.06
C ILE A 251 32.38 19.30 -23.19
N THR A 252 32.29 19.58 -21.90
CA THR A 252 33.19 18.99 -20.91
C THR A 252 32.48 17.83 -20.25
N LEU A 253 33.10 16.65 -20.27
CA LEU A 253 32.53 15.42 -19.70
C LEU A 253 33.64 14.51 -19.16
N ASP A 254 33.29 13.70 -18.17
CA ASP A 254 34.15 12.63 -17.69
C ASP A 254 34.03 11.42 -18.63
N LEU A 255 35.12 11.07 -19.33
CA LEU A 255 35.13 9.86 -20.13
C LEU A 255 35.14 8.63 -19.22
N PRO A 256 34.31 7.60 -19.49
CA PRO A 256 34.28 6.40 -18.67
C PRO A 256 35.63 5.70 -18.66
N LYS A 257 35.96 5.09 -17.53
CA LYS A 257 37.19 4.30 -17.38
C LYS A 257 36.97 2.92 -17.98
N ASP A 258 37.77 2.54 -18.96
CA ASP A 258 37.77 1.19 -19.53
C ASP A 258 38.55 0.22 -18.61
N ALA A 259 37.91 -0.16 -17.51
CA ALA A 259 38.50 -1.07 -16.53
C ALA A 259 38.57 -2.52 -17.05
N SER A 260 37.79 -2.88 -18.07
CA SER A 260 37.64 -4.23 -18.63
C SER A 260 38.38 -4.45 -19.96
N GLY A 261 38.82 -3.40 -20.65
CA GLY A 261 39.47 -3.48 -21.96
C GLY A 261 38.50 -3.63 -23.14
N ASN A 262 37.19 -3.57 -22.89
CA ASN A 262 36.12 -3.92 -23.82
C ASN A 262 35.16 -2.75 -24.10
N LEU A 263 35.46 -1.55 -23.59
CA LEU A 263 34.68 -0.35 -23.90
C LEU A 263 34.86 0.03 -25.38
N LYS A 264 33.74 0.16 -26.08
CA LYS A 264 33.63 0.79 -27.38
C LYS A 264 32.95 2.15 -27.28
N VAL A 265 33.38 3.07 -28.13
CA VAL A 265 32.84 4.43 -28.24
C VAL A 265 32.45 4.69 -29.68
N LEU A 266 31.15 4.80 -29.92
CA LEU A 266 30.57 5.08 -31.22
C LEU A 266 30.19 6.56 -31.32
N LEU A 267 30.39 7.10 -32.50
CA LEU A 267 29.81 8.35 -32.96
C LEU A 267 28.51 8.01 -33.69
N ALA A 268 27.36 8.45 -33.18
CA ALA A 268 26.04 8.01 -33.67
C ALA A 268 25.11 9.19 -34.03
N GLY A 269 24.22 8.95 -35.01
CA GLY A 269 23.22 9.91 -35.47
C GLY A 269 22.12 10.22 -34.45
N LYS A 270 21.90 9.32 -33.48
CA LYS A 270 20.89 9.35 -32.42
C LYS A 270 21.48 8.97 -31.06
N ASN A 271 20.75 9.28 -29.99
CA ASN A 271 21.16 9.04 -28.60
C ASN A 271 21.08 7.59 -28.13
N ASP A 272 20.45 6.72 -28.91
CA ASP A 272 20.33 5.28 -28.64
C ASP A 272 21.51 4.47 -29.24
N GLY A 273 22.55 5.16 -29.73
CA GLY A 273 23.68 4.51 -30.40
C GLY A 273 23.41 4.10 -31.84
N THR A 274 22.24 4.45 -32.38
CA THR A 274 21.84 4.18 -33.77
C THR A 274 21.79 5.46 -34.61
N GLY A 275 21.31 5.33 -35.84
CA GLY A 275 21.13 6.45 -36.76
C GLY A 275 22.40 6.77 -37.52
N ASP A 276 22.22 7.04 -38.81
CA ASP A 276 23.33 7.33 -39.69
C ASP A 276 23.96 8.67 -39.33
N VAL A 277 25.28 8.68 -39.33
CA VAL A 277 26.13 9.85 -39.18
C VAL A 277 26.37 10.43 -40.54
N PHE A 278 26.13 11.73 -40.70
CA PHE A 278 26.46 12.43 -41.93
C PHE A 278 26.64 13.93 -41.69
N VAL A 279 27.45 14.55 -42.53
CA VAL A 279 27.57 16.00 -42.64
C VAL A 279 27.85 16.36 -44.10
N ASP A 280 27.56 17.58 -44.51
CA ASP A 280 27.68 18.06 -45.90
C ASP A 280 29.10 17.91 -46.48
N ASP A 281 30.13 17.84 -45.63
CA ASP A 281 31.52 17.62 -46.01
C ASP A 281 32.28 16.88 -44.89
N GLU A 282 33.05 17.57 -44.06
CA GLU A 282 33.95 16.94 -43.09
C GLU A 282 33.45 17.13 -41.65
N CYS A 283 33.47 16.05 -40.85
CA CYS A 283 33.27 16.11 -39.41
C CYS A 283 34.60 15.86 -38.70
N ILE A 284 35.00 16.81 -37.86
CA ILE A 284 36.21 16.75 -37.03
C ILE A 284 35.81 16.62 -35.57
N VAL A 285 36.41 15.68 -34.84
CA VAL A 285 36.29 15.57 -33.38
C VAL A 285 37.65 15.87 -32.76
N LYS A 286 37.66 16.76 -31.77
CA LYS A 286 38.85 17.12 -30.99
C LYS A 286 38.61 16.85 -29.51
N VAL A 287 39.67 16.43 -28.82
CA VAL A 287 39.70 16.25 -27.36
C VAL A 287 40.78 17.15 -26.81
N ASN A 288 40.43 17.97 -25.82
CA ASN A 288 41.28 19.01 -25.23
C ASN A 288 41.95 19.90 -26.30
N GLY A 289 41.19 20.22 -27.36
CA GLY A 289 41.65 21.04 -28.50
C GLY A 289 42.50 20.30 -29.55
N SER A 290 42.89 19.04 -29.31
CA SER A 290 43.65 18.23 -30.28
C SER A 290 42.71 17.37 -31.12
N GLN A 291 42.81 17.43 -32.44
CA GLN A 291 42.02 16.59 -33.34
C GLN A 291 42.35 15.11 -33.14
N VAL A 292 41.33 14.32 -32.81
CA VAL A 292 41.45 12.87 -32.59
C VAL A 292 40.81 12.06 -33.70
N TYR A 293 39.80 12.61 -34.38
CA TYR A 293 39.09 11.94 -35.47
C TYR A 293 38.66 12.95 -36.53
N SER A 294 38.68 12.55 -37.79
CA SER A 294 38.05 13.30 -38.88
C SER A 294 37.51 12.36 -39.94
N HIS A 295 36.39 12.73 -40.56
CA HIS A 295 35.83 12.01 -41.69
C HIS A 295 35.17 12.94 -42.70
N ASP A 296 35.51 12.76 -43.98
CA ASP A 296 34.93 13.45 -45.13
C ASP A 296 33.80 12.60 -45.75
N PHE A 297 32.57 13.07 -45.61
CA PHE A 297 31.34 12.44 -46.09
C PHE A 297 31.01 12.77 -47.55
N SER A 298 31.80 13.62 -48.23
CA SER A 298 31.58 14.10 -49.61
C SER A 298 32.05 13.13 -50.72
N ASN A 299 32.61 11.97 -50.33
CA ASN A 299 33.14 10.92 -51.18
C ASN A 299 34.12 11.45 -52.26
N GLY A 300 35.11 12.22 -51.83
CA GLY A 300 36.19 12.69 -52.71
C GLY A 300 35.73 13.69 -53.77
N ASN A 301 34.97 14.71 -53.35
CA ASN A 301 34.57 15.87 -54.17
C ASN A 301 33.43 15.63 -55.17
N SER A 302 32.51 14.71 -54.87
CA SER A 302 31.34 14.45 -55.73
C SER A 302 30.10 15.30 -55.40
N GLY A 303 30.13 16.04 -54.29
CA GLY A 303 28.97 16.79 -53.77
C GLY A 303 27.85 15.88 -53.25
N LYS A 304 28.14 14.60 -53.02
CA LYS A 304 27.18 13.60 -52.55
C LYS A 304 27.54 13.18 -51.12
N ILE A 305 26.69 13.59 -50.17
CA ILE A 305 26.74 13.11 -48.79
C ILE A 305 26.49 11.60 -48.80
N THR A 306 27.42 10.85 -48.22
CA THR A 306 27.26 9.40 -48.00
C THR A 306 27.09 9.15 -46.51
N PRO A 307 25.84 9.01 -46.01
CA PRO A 307 25.62 8.67 -44.61
C PRO A 307 26.30 7.36 -44.25
N LEU A 308 26.95 7.36 -43.10
CA LEU A 308 27.58 6.18 -42.53
C LEU A 308 26.75 5.67 -41.37
N ALA A 309 26.69 4.35 -41.20
CA ALA A 309 26.27 3.77 -39.93
C ALA A 309 27.14 4.32 -38.78
N PRO A 310 26.70 4.21 -37.51
CA PRO A 310 27.47 4.65 -36.35
C PRO A 310 28.95 4.27 -36.44
N ILE A 311 29.82 5.23 -36.21
CA ILE A 311 31.25 5.11 -36.50
C ILE A 311 32.01 4.81 -35.21
N ASP A 312 32.79 3.73 -35.19
CA ASP A 312 33.63 3.37 -34.07
C ASP A 312 34.86 4.30 -33.99
N ILE A 313 34.95 5.08 -32.91
CA ILE A 313 36.06 5.99 -32.60
C ILE A 313 36.76 5.62 -31.28
N THR A 314 36.63 4.36 -30.87
CA THR A 314 37.18 3.82 -29.61
C THR A 314 38.67 4.09 -29.48
N ASP A 315 39.45 3.72 -30.50
CA ASP A 315 40.91 3.87 -30.46
C ASP A 315 41.34 5.34 -30.42
N ASN A 316 40.54 6.24 -31.01
CA ASN A 316 40.79 7.68 -31.00
C ASN A 316 40.62 8.29 -29.61
N LEU A 317 39.70 7.74 -28.80
CA LEU A 317 39.39 8.22 -27.45
C LEU A 317 40.08 7.43 -26.33
N LYS A 318 40.63 6.24 -26.64
CA LYS A 318 41.34 5.35 -25.72
C LYS A 318 42.36 6.04 -24.80
N PRO A 319 43.20 6.99 -25.27
CA PRO A 319 44.17 7.67 -24.41
C PRO A 319 43.54 8.58 -23.34
N TYR A 320 42.27 8.92 -23.50
CA TYR A 320 41.55 9.90 -22.68
C TYR A 320 40.50 9.26 -21.76
N LEU A 321 40.31 7.94 -21.84
CA LEU A 321 39.35 7.20 -21.01
C LEU A 321 39.70 7.33 -19.52
N GLY A 322 38.67 7.51 -18.69
CA GLY A 322 38.81 7.74 -17.24
C GLY A 322 39.27 9.15 -16.85
N GLN A 323 39.28 10.11 -17.79
CA GLN A 323 39.69 11.50 -17.56
C GLN A 323 38.54 12.47 -17.81
N ASN A 324 38.51 13.58 -17.08
CA ASN A 324 37.69 14.74 -17.42
C ASN A 324 38.30 15.42 -18.65
N VAL A 325 37.55 15.49 -19.74
CA VAL A 325 38.04 16.08 -20.99
C VAL A 325 37.03 17.04 -21.60
N THR A 326 37.54 17.95 -22.41
CA THR A 326 36.73 18.83 -23.24
C THR A 326 36.71 18.29 -24.66
N ILE A 327 35.56 17.82 -25.13
CA ILE A 327 35.37 17.31 -26.48
C ILE A 327 34.68 18.38 -27.31
N SER A 328 35.26 18.70 -28.47
CA SER A 328 34.66 19.60 -29.45
C SER A 328 34.42 18.86 -30.76
N ILE A 329 33.23 19.00 -31.31
CA ILE A 329 32.91 18.59 -32.67
C ILE A 329 32.88 19.82 -33.57
N GLU A 330 33.40 19.68 -34.79
CA GLU A 330 33.45 20.73 -35.80
C GLU A 330 32.99 20.16 -37.14
N TYR A 331 32.04 20.82 -37.80
CA TYR A 331 31.67 20.49 -39.17
C TYR A 331 32.30 21.51 -40.10
N VAL A 332 33.13 21.04 -41.01
CA VAL A 332 33.91 21.88 -41.92
C VAL A 332 33.33 21.76 -43.31
N ASP A 333 32.93 22.90 -43.87
CA ASP A 333 32.56 23.06 -45.27
C ASP A 333 33.85 23.20 -46.09
N LEU A 334 34.15 22.16 -46.86
CA LEU A 334 35.27 22.09 -47.78
C LEU A 334 34.89 22.66 -49.15
N TYR A 335 33.60 22.60 -49.52
CA TYR A 335 33.10 23.00 -50.83
C TYR A 335 31.74 23.73 -50.77
N PRO A 336 31.55 24.85 -51.51
CA PRO A 336 30.31 25.64 -51.44
C PRO A 336 29.04 24.82 -51.75
N GLY A 337 28.19 24.59 -50.75
CA GLY A 337 27.07 23.63 -50.81
C GLY A 337 25.89 23.95 -49.86
N SER A 338 25.13 22.91 -49.48
CA SER A 338 23.95 23.02 -48.59
C SER A 338 24.22 22.41 -47.22
N ASN A 339 24.64 23.24 -46.27
CA ASN A 339 25.16 22.81 -44.98
C ASN A 339 24.07 22.08 -44.16
N SER A 340 24.22 20.76 -44.02
CA SER A 340 23.32 19.88 -43.27
C SER A 340 24.08 18.70 -42.67
N GLY A 341 23.53 18.07 -41.64
CA GLY A 341 24.14 16.90 -41.01
C GLY A 341 23.20 16.22 -40.03
N SER A 342 23.58 15.05 -39.55
CA SER A 342 22.93 14.34 -38.45
C SER A 342 23.19 15.03 -37.11
N SER A 343 22.51 14.57 -36.05
CA SER A 343 23.04 14.80 -34.71
C SER A 343 24.25 13.89 -34.50
N PHE A 344 25.11 14.24 -33.55
CA PHE A 344 26.28 13.44 -33.20
C PHE A 344 26.27 13.21 -31.69
N TRP A 345 26.22 11.93 -31.33
CA TRP A 345 26.24 11.44 -29.97
C TRP A 345 27.50 10.62 -29.75
N LEU A 346 28.15 10.78 -28.60
CA LEU A 346 29.06 9.75 -28.10
C LEU A 346 28.22 8.71 -27.39
N TYR A 347 28.21 7.52 -27.98
CA TYR A 347 27.54 6.37 -27.42
C TYR A 347 28.57 5.36 -26.98
N TYR A 348 28.56 5.01 -25.68
CA TYR A 348 29.50 4.07 -25.13
C TYR A 348 28.84 2.70 -25.09
N THR A 349 29.31 1.78 -25.91
CA THR A 349 28.93 0.37 -25.82
C THR A 349 30.03 -0.35 -25.06
N ASN A 350 29.71 -0.99 -23.94
CA ASN A 350 30.44 -2.22 -23.65
C ASN A 350 29.86 -3.21 -24.65
N GLU A 351 30.61 -3.68 -25.66
CA GLU A 351 29.99 -4.64 -26.57
C GLU A 351 29.56 -5.86 -25.75
N ASP A 352 28.27 -5.95 -25.45
CA ASP A 352 27.63 -7.12 -24.89
C ASP A 352 26.11 -6.98 -25.05
N PRO A 353 25.50 -7.69 -26.01
CA PRO A 353 24.23 -7.32 -26.59
C PRO A 353 23.04 -7.99 -25.90
N THR A 354 22.50 -7.42 -24.82
CA THR A 354 21.05 -7.20 -24.74
C THR A 354 20.74 -5.91 -24.02
N SER A 355 19.83 -5.14 -24.60
CA SER A 355 19.24 -3.92 -24.06
C SER A 355 18.39 -4.13 -22.79
N ASN A 356 18.47 -5.31 -22.14
CA ASN A 356 17.71 -5.68 -20.94
C ASN A 356 18.46 -5.40 -19.62
N GLY A 357 19.68 -4.84 -19.68
CA GLY A 357 20.43 -4.38 -18.51
C GLY A 357 20.56 -5.41 -17.39
N ASN A 358 20.79 -6.70 -17.72
CA ASN A 358 20.99 -7.84 -16.81
C ASN A 358 20.54 -7.61 -15.37
N SER A 359 19.23 -7.51 -15.14
CA SER A 359 18.70 -7.64 -13.81
C SER A 359 18.24 -9.08 -13.56
N TYR A 360 18.36 -9.55 -12.32
CA TYR A 360 17.91 -10.83 -11.78
C TYR A 360 16.41 -11.12 -12.02
N PHE A 361 15.67 -10.18 -12.61
CA PHE A 361 14.29 -10.32 -13.07
C PHE A 361 14.11 -11.09 -14.39
N ASN A 362 15.10 -11.05 -15.29
CA ASN A 362 14.91 -11.32 -16.73
C ASN A 362 15.65 -12.55 -17.27
N ASN A 363 15.81 -13.61 -16.46
CA ASN A 363 16.73 -14.71 -16.76
C ASN A 363 16.20 -15.65 -17.88
N PRO A 364 16.83 -15.72 -19.07
CA PRO A 364 16.43 -16.68 -20.10
C PRO A 364 16.66 -18.12 -19.67
N GLY A 365 15.85 -19.06 -20.17
CA GLY A 365 15.98 -20.48 -19.84
C GLY A 365 15.57 -20.86 -18.41
N TRP A 366 15.14 -19.90 -17.58
CA TRP A 366 14.63 -20.14 -16.24
C TRP A 366 13.11 -20.35 -16.21
N TYR A 367 12.63 -21.10 -15.23
CA TYR A 367 11.21 -21.28 -14.93
C TYR A 367 10.95 -21.26 -13.41
N ASP A 368 9.70 -21.05 -13.03
CA ASP A 368 9.16 -21.35 -11.70
C ASP A 368 7.71 -21.87 -11.80
N ASP A 369 7.12 -22.27 -10.68
CA ASP A 369 5.74 -22.77 -10.59
C ASP A 369 4.74 -21.79 -9.95
N THR A 370 5.13 -20.53 -9.75
CA THR A 370 4.16 -19.46 -9.46
C THR A 370 3.31 -19.21 -10.70
N SER A 371 2.07 -18.76 -10.52
CA SER A 371 1.11 -18.72 -11.64
C SER A 371 -0.03 -17.77 -11.37
N GLY A 372 -0.81 -17.49 -12.42
CA GLY A 372 -2.09 -16.79 -12.30
C GLY A 372 -3.16 -17.54 -13.07
N GLY A 373 -4.41 -17.44 -12.64
CA GLY A 373 -5.50 -18.11 -13.34
C GLY A 373 -6.87 -17.52 -13.15
N SER A 374 -7.74 -17.80 -14.12
CA SER A 374 -9.15 -17.43 -14.08
C SER A 374 -9.97 -18.56 -13.45
N ILE A 375 -11.03 -18.16 -12.76
CA ILE A 375 -11.94 -19.05 -12.04
C ILE A 375 -13.36 -18.74 -12.49
N ASN A 376 -13.99 -19.73 -13.09
CA ASN A 376 -15.40 -19.69 -13.46
C ASN A 376 -16.20 -20.69 -12.62
N ALA A 377 -17.48 -20.38 -12.45
CA ALA A 377 -18.42 -21.25 -11.78
C ALA A 377 -19.64 -21.49 -12.67
N ASN A 378 -20.09 -22.75 -12.71
CA ASN A 378 -21.32 -23.20 -13.33
C ASN A 378 -22.24 -23.74 -12.25
N VAL A 379 -23.40 -23.13 -12.10
CA VAL A 379 -24.40 -23.51 -11.10
C VAL A 379 -25.69 -23.92 -11.82
N THR A 380 -26.24 -25.08 -11.48
CA THR A 380 -27.61 -25.44 -11.84
C THR A 380 -28.46 -25.53 -10.59
N ILE A 381 -29.59 -24.80 -10.56
CA ILE A 381 -30.57 -24.79 -9.47
C ILE A 381 -31.90 -25.25 -10.05
N ASN A 382 -32.40 -26.42 -9.64
CA ASN A 382 -33.68 -26.98 -10.09
C ASN A 382 -33.85 -26.96 -11.62
N GLY A 383 -32.76 -27.24 -12.36
CA GLY A 383 -32.73 -27.27 -13.82
C GLY A 383 -32.48 -25.91 -14.51
N LYS A 384 -32.41 -24.79 -13.77
CA LYS A 384 -31.99 -23.49 -14.30
C LYS A 384 -30.49 -23.29 -14.11
N SER A 385 -29.77 -23.01 -15.19
CA SER A 385 -28.31 -22.81 -15.16
C SER A 385 -27.91 -21.34 -15.07
N PHE A 386 -26.86 -21.07 -14.31
CA PHE A 386 -26.20 -19.78 -14.17
C PHE A 386 -24.70 -20.03 -14.30
N ALA A 387 -24.00 -19.20 -15.06
CA ALA A 387 -22.56 -19.33 -15.24
C ALA A 387 -21.91 -17.95 -15.18
N THR A 388 -20.62 -17.94 -14.84
CA THR A 388 -19.80 -16.73 -14.95
C THR A 388 -19.33 -16.47 -16.38
N ASP A 389 -19.26 -17.51 -17.23
CA ASP A 389 -19.01 -17.43 -18.69
C ASP A 389 -17.81 -16.55 -19.10
N ASN A 390 -16.71 -16.58 -18.33
CA ASN A 390 -15.57 -15.68 -18.50
C ASN A 390 -15.93 -14.18 -18.49
N ASP A 391 -17.10 -13.77 -18.00
CA ASP A 391 -17.45 -12.37 -17.84
C ASP A 391 -16.51 -11.72 -16.79
N PRO A 392 -15.72 -10.69 -17.16
CA PRO A 392 -14.77 -10.05 -16.24
C PRO A 392 -15.44 -9.52 -14.96
N LYS A 393 -16.73 -9.19 -14.98
CA LYS A 393 -17.47 -8.68 -13.82
C LYS A 393 -18.02 -9.79 -12.91
N LYS A 394 -17.91 -11.07 -13.31
CA LYS A 394 -18.46 -12.22 -12.57
C LYS A 394 -17.42 -13.28 -12.20
N ARG A 395 -16.43 -13.51 -13.07
CA ARG A 395 -15.35 -14.49 -12.87
C ARG A 395 -14.42 -14.06 -11.74
N GLY A 396 -13.83 -15.04 -11.05
CA GLY A 396 -12.75 -14.81 -10.09
C GLY A 396 -11.38 -14.97 -10.74
N TRP A 397 -10.35 -14.55 -10.02
CA TRP A 397 -8.94 -14.78 -10.35
C TRP A 397 -8.17 -15.25 -9.14
N VAL A 398 -7.05 -15.92 -9.38
CA VAL A 398 -6.08 -16.28 -8.33
C VAL A 398 -4.67 -15.94 -8.78
N ALA A 399 -3.88 -15.37 -7.88
CA ALA A 399 -2.43 -15.25 -8.02
C ALA A 399 -1.76 -16.21 -7.04
N VAL A 400 -0.96 -17.13 -7.55
CA VAL A 400 -0.06 -18.00 -6.76
C VAL A 400 1.28 -17.30 -6.68
N SER A 401 1.70 -16.99 -5.46
CA SER A 401 2.82 -16.08 -5.15
C SER A 401 3.83 -16.72 -4.18
N PRO A 402 4.96 -16.07 -3.91
CA PRO A 402 5.89 -16.51 -2.86
C PRO A 402 5.27 -16.60 -1.46
N PRO A 403 5.90 -17.35 -0.51
CA PRO A 403 5.47 -17.37 0.89
C PRO A 403 5.56 -15.99 1.56
N LYS A 404 4.75 -15.77 2.60
CA LYS A 404 4.83 -14.59 3.47
C LYS A 404 5.48 -14.96 4.80
N TYR A 405 6.73 -14.57 5.02
CA TYR A 405 7.49 -14.97 6.21
C TYR A 405 7.15 -14.17 7.47
N VAL A 406 6.33 -13.12 7.37
CA VAL A 406 5.82 -12.35 8.52
C VAL A 406 4.29 -12.30 8.49
N PRO A 407 3.60 -13.42 8.79
CA PRO A 407 2.17 -13.58 8.51
C PRO A 407 1.27 -12.48 9.11
N THR A 408 1.61 -12.03 10.32
CA THR A 408 0.86 -11.04 11.11
C THR A 408 1.07 -9.59 10.68
N MET A 409 2.08 -9.30 9.86
CA MET A 409 2.44 -7.95 9.47
C MET A 409 1.89 -7.63 8.07
N ASN A 410 1.10 -6.57 7.96
CA ASN A 410 0.61 -6.09 6.66
C ASN A 410 1.59 -5.10 6.04
N ASN A 411 1.42 -4.79 4.76
CA ASN A 411 2.15 -3.71 4.12
C ASN A 411 1.42 -2.38 4.37
N VAL A 412 2.17 -1.32 4.61
CA VAL A 412 1.62 0.05 4.80
C VAL A 412 0.80 0.53 3.59
N VAL A 413 1.13 0.02 2.40
CA VAL A 413 0.30 0.09 1.20
C VAL A 413 0.12 -1.33 0.69
N SER A 414 -1.12 -1.82 0.68
CA SER A 414 -1.53 -3.15 0.18
C SER A 414 -2.28 -3.04 -1.16
N LEU A 415 -2.50 -4.17 -1.86
CA LEU A 415 -3.37 -4.15 -3.05
C LEU A 415 -4.81 -3.73 -2.71
N LEU A 416 -5.27 -3.97 -1.46
CA LEU A 416 -6.55 -3.45 -1.00
C LEU A 416 -6.55 -1.92 -0.99
N ASP A 417 -5.50 -1.28 -0.45
CA ASP A 417 -5.39 0.18 -0.44
C ASP A 417 -5.39 0.79 -1.84
N LEU A 418 -4.78 0.11 -2.82
CA LEU A 418 -4.86 0.53 -4.23
C LEU A 418 -6.28 0.43 -4.79
N GLN A 419 -6.97 -0.68 -4.52
CA GLN A 419 -8.36 -0.86 -4.96
C GLN A 419 -9.28 0.20 -4.34
N LEU A 420 -9.13 0.48 -3.04
CA LEU A 420 -9.91 1.52 -2.36
C LEU A 420 -9.51 2.93 -2.84
N ALA A 421 -8.26 3.16 -3.26
CA ALA A 421 -7.88 4.44 -3.85
C ALA A 421 -8.47 4.65 -5.26
N MET A 422 -8.62 3.58 -6.03
CA MET A 422 -9.16 3.61 -7.38
C MET A 422 -10.69 3.64 -7.40
N PHE A 423 -11.30 2.85 -6.52
CA PHE A 423 -12.74 2.65 -6.33
C PHE A 423 -13.16 3.02 -4.89
N PRO A 424 -13.03 4.29 -4.50
CA PRO A 424 -13.25 4.71 -3.13
C PRO A 424 -14.67 4.50 -2.62
N GLU A 425 -15.67 4.38 -3.50
CA GLU A 425 -17.04 3.98 -3.16
C GLU A 425 -17.14 2.57 -2.55
N GLN A 426 -16.11 1.73 -2.73
CA GLN A 426 -16.02 0.43 -2.07
C GLN A 426 -15.51 0.54 -0.63
N ASP A 427 -14.91 1.67 -0.25
CA ASP A 427 -14.48 1.90 1.13
C ASP A 427 -15.72 2.26 1.97
N PRO A 428 -16.17 1.38 2.89
CA PRO A 428 -17.38 1.60 3.68
C PRO A 428 -17.32 2.86 4.57
N VAL A 429 -16.12 3.44 4.75
CA VAL A 429 -15.87 4.61 5.59
C VAL A 429 -16.10 5.94 4.88
N SER A 430 -15.80 5.95 3.59
CA SER A 430 -15.69 7.18 2.83
C SER A 430 -17.06 7.70 2.35
N GLY A 431 -18.08 6.83 2.33
CA GLY A 431 -19.42 7.17 1.87
C GLY A 431 -19.44 7.67 0.43
N THR A 432 -20.54 8.28 0.02
CA THR A 432 -20.64 8.99 -1.26
C THR A 432 -20.25 10.46 -1.08
N VAL A 433 -19.60 11.07 -2.07
CA VAL A 433 -19.48 12.53 -2.13
C VAL A 433 -20.88 13.14 -2.29
N ASN A 434 -21.21 14.18 -1.51
CA ASN A 434 -22.50 14.87 -1.62
C ASN A 434 -22.34 16.31 -2.05
N PHE A 435 -23.42 16.80 -2.68
CA PHE A 435 -23.55 18.11 -3.26
C PHE A 435 -24.79 18.78 -2.67
N ALA A 436 -24.68 20.01 -2.19
CA ALA A 436 -25.82 20.78 -1.68
C ALA A 436 -26.10 22.03 -2.52
N ILE A 437 -27.37 22.34 -2.73
CA ILE A 437 -27.84 23.55 -3.43
C ILE A 437 -29.00 24.19 -2.68
N LEU A 438 -29.27 25.47 -2.95
CA LEU A 438 -30.61 26.04 -2.78
C LEU A 438 -31.27 26.07 -4.16
N ASP A 439 -32.47 25.52 -4.27
CA ASP A 439 -33.23 25.60 -5.51
C ASP A 439 -33.80 27.01 -5.75
N SER A 440 -34.51 27.19 -6.87
CA SER A 440 -35.13 28.47 -7.21
C SER A 440 -36.27 28.90 -6.29
N ASN A 441 -36.82 27.99 -5.48
CA ASN A 441 -37.78 28.30 -4.42
C ASN A 441 -37.08 28.64 -3.09
N GLY A 442 -35.75 28.54 -3.04
CA GLY A 442 -34.93 28.76 -1.85
C GLY A 442 -34.87 27.56 -0.92
N LEU A 443 -35.33 26.37 -1.32
CA LEU A 443 -35.25 25.18 -0.47
C LEU A 443 -33.89 24.50 -0.61
N PRO A 444 -33.26 24.06 0.49
CA PRO A 444 -32.02 23.30 0.42
C PRO A 444 -32.29 21.90 -0.13
N ASN A 445 -31.42 21.47 -1.04
CA ASN A 445 -31.44 20.15 -1.64
C ASN A 445 -30.05 19.51 -1.53
N ILE A 446 -30.00 18.18 -1.35
CA ILE A 446 -28.76 17.40 -1.39
C ILE A 446 -28.87 16.33 -2.48
N ALA A 447 -27.76 16.09 -3.16
CA ALA A 447 -27.57 14.97 -4.07
C ALA A 447 -26.26 14.23 -3.73
N THR A 448 -26.22 12.92 -3.98
CA THR A 448 -25.08 12.05 -3.69
C THR A 448 -24.51 11.46 -4.98
N GLY A 449 -23.18 11.32 -5.10
CA GLY A 449 -22.51 10.76 -6.29
C GLY A 449 -21.80 11.80 -7.14
N ASN A 450 -21.27 11.46 -8.33
CA ASN A 450 -20.46 12.40 -9.14
C ASN A 450 -20.74 12.38 -10.66
N SER A 451 -21.60 11.50 -11.16
CA SER A 451 -21.85 11.31 -12.61
C SER A 451 -23.23 11.81 -13.04
N THR A 452 -24.28 11.44 -12.31
CA THR A 452 -25.65 11.94 -12.53
C THR A 452 -26.27 12.25 -11.19
N LEU A 453 -26.67 13.51 -10.99
CA LEU A 453 -27.20 13.97 -9.72
C LEU A 453 -28.68 14.30 -9.81
N SER A 454 -29.44 13.80 -8.84
CA SER A 454 -30.82 14.18 -8.60
C SER A 454 -30.91 14.93 -7.28
N PHE A 455 -31.34 16.19 -7.35
CA PHE A 455 -31.50 17.04 -6.19
C PHE A 455 -32.94 16.96 -5.71
N ALA A 456 -33.13 16.65 -4.42
CA ALA A 456 -34.42 16.67 -3.76
C ALA A 456 -34.37 17.59 -2.53
N PRO A 457 -35.46 18.35 -2.23
CA PRO A 457 -35.57 19.12 -1.01
C PRO A 457 -35.35 18.28 0.24
N LEU A 458 -34.67 18.86 1.23
CA LEU A 458 -34.44 18.20 2.51
C LEU A 458 -35.77 17.93 3.22
N SER A 459 -36.05 16.66 3.47
CA SER A 459 -37.25 16.26 4.20
C SER A 459 -37.20 16.79 5.64
N GLY A 460 -38.24 17.51 6.07
CA GLY A 460 -38.30 18.11 7.40
C GLY A 460 -37.78 19.56 7.48
N VAL A 461 -37.25 20.10 6.38
CA VAL A 461 -36.91 21.52 6.24
C VAL A 461 -37.98 22.23 5.42
N ALA A 462 -38.42 23.40 5.87
CA ALA A 462 -39.47 24.17 5.20
C ALA A 462 -39.14 25.66 5.00
N ALA A 463 -38.13 26.21 5.68
CA ALA A 463 -37.78 27.61 5.49
C ALA A 463 -37.12 27.83 4.13
N THR A 464 -37.55 28.90 3.44
CA THR A 464 -36.91 29.36 2.22
C THR A 464 -35.66 30.17 2.59
N GLY A 465 -34.53 29.78 2.00
CA GLY A 465 -33.24 30.40 2.17
C GLY A 465 -32.82 31.30 1.01
N LYS A 466 -31.72 32.00 1.23
CA LYS A 466 -30.94 32.76 0.24
C LYS A 466 -29.45 32.56 0.52
N GLY A 467 -28.62 32.82 -0.48
CA GLY A 467 -27.19 32.57 -0.41
C GLY A 467 -26.85 31.10 -0.62
N ARG A 468 -25.56 30.79 -0.59
CA ARG A 468 -25.06 29.45 -0.92
C ARG A 468 -25.02 28.56 0.34
N PRO A 469 -25.70 27.41 0.36
CA PRO A 469 -25.75 26.56 1.54
C PRO A 469 -24.40 25.84 1.71
N THR A 470 -24.04 25.47 2.93
CA THR A 470 -22.86 24.65 3.22
C THR A 470 -23.27 23.34 3.86
N ILE A 471 -22.47 22.30 3.66
CA ILE A 471 -22.72 20.97 4.19
C ILE A 471 -21.42 20.36 4.71
N VAL A 472 -21.49 19.68 5.85
CA VAL A 472 -20.38 18.94 6.44
C VAL A 472 -20.92 17.78 7.28
N ARG A 473 -20.15 16.69 7.37
CA ARG A 473 -20.42 15.62 8.33
C ARG A 473 -19.60 15.85 9.60
N TYR A 474 -20.26 15.78 10.76
CA TYR A 474 -19.61 15.95 12.07
C TYR A 474 -20.17 14.93 13.06
N ASN A 475 -19.31 14.19 13.76
CA ASN A 475 -19.71 13.14 14.71
C ASN A 475 -20.72 12.10 14.16
N GLY A 476 -20.71 11.86 12.86
CA GLY A 476 -21.58 10.87 12.20
C GLY A 476 -22.89 11.44 11.65
N ASP A 477 -23.25 12.67 12.03
CA ASP A 477 -24.45 13.37 11.56
C ASP A 477 -24.11 14.33 10.42
N ASP A 478 -25.07 14.58 9.54
CA ASP A 478 -24.95 15.56 8.46
C ASP A 478 -25.52 16.91 8.88
N TYR A 479 -24.74 17.97 8.65
CA TYR A 479 -25.11 19.35 8.98
C TYR A 479 -25.15 20.17 7.70
N ALA A 480 -26.24 20.89 7.48
CA ALA A 480 -26.39 21.85 6.41
C ALA A 480 -26.68 23.23 6.99
N ALA A 481 -25.95 24.27 6.61
CA ALA A 481 -26.19 25.64 7.05
C ALA A 481 -26.46 26.58 5.87
N TYR A 482 -27.41 27.49 6.06
CA TYR A 482 -27.81 28.49 5.07
C TYR A 482 -28.45 29.68 5.77
N THR A 483 -28.72 30.73 5.00
CA THR A 483 -29.36 31.93 5.51
C THR A 483 -30.81 31.95 5.06
N GLY A 484 -31.74 32.17 5.99
CA GLY A 484 -33.17 32.34 5.71
C GLY A 484 -33.45 33.54 4.82
N SER A 485 -34.59 33.56 4.16
CA SER A 485 -35.01 34.66 3.28
C SER A 485 -35.07 36.01 4.02
N SER A 486 -35.45 36.03 5.31
CA SER A 486 -35.42 37.23 6.17
C SER A 486 -34.04 37.54 6.75
N GLY A 487 -33.05 36.67 6.53
CA GLY A 487 -31.66 36.83 6.98
C GLY A 487 -31.32 36.05 8.25
N GLU A 488 -32.18 35.14 8.70
CA GLU A 488 -31.93 34.23 9.83
C GLU A 488 -30.76 33.30 9.52
N ASN A 489 -29.91 32.97 10.49
CA ASN A 489 -28.86 31.98 10.33
C ASN A 489 -29.42 30.60 10.68
N LEU A 490 -29.53 29.70 9.71
CA LEU A 490 -30.20 28.41 9.87
C LEU A 490 -29.18 27.27 9.80
N ILE A 491 -29.44 26.22 10.56
CA ILE A 491 -28.74 24.95 10.48
C ILE A 491 -29.76 23.82 10.53
N ALA A 492 -29.64 22.88 9.60
CA ALA A 492 -30.41 21.65 9.55
C ALA A 492 -29.48 20.47 9.85
N VAL A 493 -29.96 19.52 10.64
CA VAL A 493 -29.21 18.32 11.05
C VAL A 493 -29.96 17.06 10.65
N SER A 494 -29.25 16.09 10.08
CA SER A 494 -29.75 14.74 9.84
C SER A 494 -28.92 13.71 10.58
N THR A 495 -29.61 12.86 11.34
CA THR A 495 -29.02 11.75 12.11
C THR A 495 -29.24 10.38 11.44
N ASP A 496 -29.78 10.37 10.23
CA ASP A 496 -30.17 9.17 9.48
C ASP A 496 -29.59 9.16 8.05
N ASN A 497 -28.39 9.74 7.90
CA ASN A 497 -27.64 9.83 6.64
C ASN A 497 -28.36 10.63 5.54
N GLY A 498 -28.93 11.77 5.92
CA GLY A 498 -29.53 12.73 5.00
C GLY A 498 -30.98 12.44 4.62
N VAL A 499 -31.65 11.49 5.28
CA VAL A 499 -33.03 11.08 4.95
C VAL A 499 -34.04 12.06 5.55
N THR A 500 -33.93 12.36 6.85
CA THR A 500 -34.74 13.36 7.54
C THR A 500 -33.87 14.40 8.22
N TRP A 501 -34.36 15.64 8.24
CA TRP A 501 -33.63 16.81 8.69
C TRP A 501 -34.45 17.60 9.71
N THR A 502 -33.77 18.08 10.75
CA THR A 502 -34.35 18.98 11.76
C THR A 502 -33.69 20.34 11.66
N GLU A 503 -34.47 21.37 11.34
CA GLU A 503 -34.02 22.76 11.19
C GLU A 503 -34.05 23.53 12.52
N SER A 504 -33.04 24.38 12.73
CA SER A 504 -32.95 25.29 13.87
C SER A 504 -32.25 26.59 13.50
N GLN A 505 -32.54 27.66 14.23
CA GLN A 505 -31.87 28.95 14.06
C GLN A 505 -30.68 29.10 15.01
N ILE A 506 -29.56 29.59 14.51
CA ILE A 506 -28.34 29.87 15.27
C ILE A 506 -28.26 31.37 15.59
N GLY A 507 -28.38 31.69 16.88
CA GLY A 507 -28.32 33.06 17.39
C GLY A 507 -29.44 33.97 16.86
N THR A 508 -29.31 35.28 17.11
CA THR A 508 -30.34 36.29 16.77
C THR A 508 -29.88 37.29 15.71
N ASN A 509 -28.67 37.15 15.17
CA ASN A 509 -28.12 38.07 14.19
C ASN A 509 -28.75 37.83 12.80
N SER A 510 -29.11 38.91 12.11
CA SER A 510 -29.58 38.85 10.73
C SER A 510 -28.47 39.21 9.73
N THR A 511 -28.34 38.48 8.64
CA THR A 511 -27.35 38.77 7.58
C THR A 511 -27.88 38.42 6.18
N GLN A 512 -27.23 38.91 5.13
CA GLN A 512 -27.47 38.50 3.74
C GLN A 512 -26.48 37.47 3.23
N TYR A 513 -25.43 37.20 4.01
CA TYR A 513 -24.36 36.30 3.67
C TYR A 513 -24.64 34.91 4.23
N ALA A 514 -24.39 33.89 3.43
CA ALA A 514 -24.56 32.51 3.87
C ALA A 514 -23.43 32.09 4.83
N PRO A 515 -23.70 31.28 5.85
CA PRO A 515 -22.68 30.76 6.77
C PRO A 515 -21.80 29.69 6.10
N SER A 516 -20.62 29.46 6.68
CA SER A 516 -19.71 28.38 6.31
C SER A 516 -19.44 27.41 7.45
N LEU A 517 -19.55 26.12 7.16
CA LEU A 517 -19.25 25.02 8.08
C LEU A 517 -17.93 24.33 7.73
N CYS A 518 -17.17 23.94 8.75
CA CYS A 518 -16.10 22.95 8.64
C CYS A 518 -15.86 22.26 9.98
N VAL A 519 -15.21 21.10 9.97
CA VAL A 519 -14.72 20.47 11.21
C VAL A 519 -13.34 21.01 11.52
N TYR A 520 -13.17 21.50 12.73
CA TYR A 520 -11.96 22.14 13.24
C TYR A 520 -11.58 21.53 14.58
N ASN A 521 -10.53 20.71 14.60
CA ASN A 521 -9.97 20.12 15.81
C ASN A 521 -11.02 19.47 16.74
N GLY A 522 -11.87 18.61 16.16
CA GLY A 522 -12.92 17.90 16.88
C GLY A 522 -14.18 18.72 17.17
N GLN A 523 -14.28 19.95 16.67
CA GLN A 523 -15.44 20.83 16.86
C GLN A 523 -16.06 21.20 15.51
N LEU A 524 -17.38 21.38 15.47
CA LEU A 524 -18.07 21.96 14.33
C LEU A 524 -17.91 23.49 14.39
N ALA A 525 -17.24 24.07 13.39
CA ALA A 525 -17.09 25.51 13.27
C ALA A 525 -18.21 26.09 12.39
N TYR A 526 -18.82 27.19 12.85
CA TYR A 526 -19.84 27.97 12.16
C TYR A 526 -19.32 29.39 11.94
N VAL A 527 -18.96 29.70 10.70
CA VAL A 527 -18.40 31.00 10.32
C VAL A 527 -19.46 31.83 9.63
N VAL A 528 -19.75 33.02 10.17
CA VAL A 528 -20.81 33.89 9.64
C VAL A 528 -20.32 35.32 9.52
N VAL A 529 -20.72 35.99 8.44
CA VAL A 529 -20.55 37.44 8.30
C VAL A 529 -21.80 38.12 8.82
N VAL A 530 -21.68 38.96 9.84
CA VAL A 530 -22.80 39.70 10.43
C VAL A 530 -22.98 41.08 9.79
N LYS A 531 -24.07 41.75 10.15
CA LYS A 531 -24.36 43.13 9.75
C LYS A 531 -23.16 44.05 10.04
N GLY A 532 -22.69 44.76 9.01
CA GLY A 532 -21.50 45.59 9.07
C GLY A 532 -20.23 44.94 8.51
N GLY A 533 -20.28 43.68 8.07
CA GLY A 533 -19.16 42.99 7.41
C GLY A 533 -18.17 42.32 8.37
N TYR A 534 -18.49 42.23 9.66
CA TYR A 534 -17.66 41.53 10.64
C TYR A 534 -17.87 40.02 10.56
N ILE A 535 -16.79 39.27 10.75
CA ILE A 535 -16.83 37.81 10.83
C ILE A 535 -17.00 37.40 12.29
N LEU A 536 -17.85 36.42 12.55
CA LEU A 536 -17.93 35.69 13.81
C LEU A 536 -17.67 34.21 13.54
N VAL A 537 -16.94 33.57 14.46
CA VAL A 537 -16.67 32.14 14.44
C VAL A 537 -17.30 31.54 15.68
N GLY A 538 -18.30 30.71 15.47
CA GLY A 538 -18.89 29.86 16.50
C GLY A 538 -18.25 28.49 16.47
N THR A 539 -18.05 27.86 17.62
CA THR A 539 -17.62 26.45 17.68
C THR A 539 -18.56 25.63 18.55
N SER A 540 -18.74 24.36 18.20
CA SER A 540 -19.66 23.46 18.89
C SER A 540 -19.06 22.07 19.02
N SER A 541 -19.16 21.49 20.22
CA SER A 541 -18.79 20.09 20.49
C SER A 541 -19.96 19.12 20.33
N ASP A 542 -21.20 19.62 20.31
CA ASP A 542 -22.44 18.83 20.24
C ASP A 542 -23.21 19.04 18.93
N GLY A 543 -22.74 19.94 18.06
CA GLY A 543 -23.37 20.32 16.81
C GLY A 543 -24.63 21.19 16.97
N LYS A 544 -25.03 21.53 18.20
CA LYS A 544 -26.30 22.20 18.52
C LYS A 544 -26.08 23.55 19.18
N THR A 545 -25.17 23.62 20.14
CA THR A 545 -24.86 24.82 20.91
C THR A 545 -23.54 25.38 20.42
N PHE A 546 -23.55 26.62 19.91
CA PHE A 546 -22.38 27.29 19.38
C PHE A 546 -21.92 28.40 20.32
N ASP A 547 -20.65 28.35 20.71
CA ASP A 547 -20.00 29.43 21.45
C ASP A 547 -19.32 30.39 20.46
N PHE A 548 -19.75 31.66 20.49
CA PHE A 548 -19.35 32.73 19.59
C PHE A 548 -18.46 33.79 20.27
N GLN A 549 -17.63 33.42 21.26
CA GLN A 549 -16.69 34.39 21.88
C GLN A 549 -15.93 35.15 20.79
N GLY A 550 -16.29 36.43 20.63
CA GLY A 550 -16.09 37.17 19.39
C GLY A 550 -14.64 37.58 19.13
N LEU A 551 -14.36 37.83 17.85
CA LEU A 551 -13.15 38.47 17.36
C LEU A 551 -13.08 39.93 17.83
N ASN A 552 -12.42 40.20 18.95
CA ASN A 552 -12.03 41.56 19.33
C ASN A 552 -10.51 41.76 19.19
N SER A 553 -10.15 42.43 18.09
CA SER A 553 -8.96 43.26 17.87
C SER A 553 -7.66 42.90 18.59
N GLY A 554 -6.81 42.16 17.88
CA GLY A 554 -5.35 42.24 17.99
C GLY A 554 -4.77 42.76 16.67
N SER A 555 -4.52 44.06 16.61
CA SER A 555 -4.02 44.93 15.53
C SER A 555 -3.33 44.30 14.29
N VAL A 556 -4.03 44.22 13.14
CA VAL A 556 -3.69 44.82 11.81
C VAL A 556 -4.97 44.91 10.93
N GLY A 557 -5.65 46.08 10.91
CA GLY A 557 -6.65 46.50 9.89
C GLY A 557 -8.09 45.94 9.96
N PRO A 558 -9.17 46.76 9.79
CA PRO A 558 -10.56 46.31 9.77
C PRO A 558 -10.98 45.91 8.35
N THR A 559 -10.52 44.78 7.82
CA THR A 559 -10.98 44.32 6.50
C THR A 559 -12.39 43.75 6.64
N LEU A 560 -13.39 44.50 6.18
CA LEU A 560 -14.80 44.09 6.23
C LEU A 560 -15.13 43.17 5.06
N ALA A 561 -15.87 42.10 5.35
CA ALA A 561 -16.35 41.17 4.34
C ALA A 561 -17.53 41.75 3.56
N SER A 562 -17.49 41.60 2.24
CA SER A 562 -18.56 41.98 1.31
C SER A 562 -19.27 40.76 0.69
N SER A 563 -18.86 39.54 1.08
CA SER A 563 -19.41 38.25 0.59
C SER A 563 -19.66 37.24 1.70
N SER A 564 -20.29 36.11 1.35
CA SER A 564 -20.26 34.89 2.18
C SER A 564 -18.80 34.44 2.40
N PRO A 565 -18.47 33.94 3.60
CA PRO A 565 -17.15 33.35 3.88
C PRO A 565 -17.05 31.93 3.33
N SER A 566 -15.82 31.49 3.10
CA SER A 566 -15.47 30.07 2.89
C SER A 566 -14.44 29.67 3.94
N ALA A 567 -14.81 28.72 4.81
CA ALA A 567 -13.97 28.24 5.90
C ALA A 567 -13.48 26.82 5.65
N VAL A 568 -12.22 26.56 5.97
CA VAL A 568 -11.63 25.21 5.95
C VAL A 568 -10.58 25.06 7.05
N THR A 569 -10.42 23.84 7.54
CA THR A 569 -9.30 23.49 8.42
C THR A 569 -8.14 22.98 7.59
N TYR A 570 -6.95 23.56 7.79
CA TYR A 570 -5.72 23.17 7.11
C TYR A 570 -4.59 23.01 8.13
N ASN A 571 -4.05 21.80 8.23
CA ASN A 571 -2.97 21.43 9.15
C ASN A 571 -3.24 21.86 10.61
N GLY A 572 -4.50 21.75 11.04
CA GLY A 572 -4.94 22.13 12.39
C GLY A 572 -5.24 23.62 12.60
N GLY A 573 -5.04 24.47 11.60
CA GLY A 573 -5.43 25.89 11.62
C GLY A 573 -6.76 26.13 10.90
N LEU A 574 -7.54 27.10 11.39
CA LEU A 574 -8.79 27.54 10.74
C LEU A 574 -8.49 28.69 9.78
N TYR A 575 -8.82 28.50 8.50
CA TYR A 575 -8.64 29.47 7.42
C TYR A 575 -10.00 29.90 6.88
N ILE A 576 -10.15 31.21 6.65
CA ILE A 576 -11.40 31.82 6.20
C ILE A 576 -11.07 32.75 5.03
N ALA A 577 -11.68 32.50 3.87
CA ALA A 577 -11.61 33.39 2.71
C ALA A 577 -12.92 34.18 2.53
N PHE A 578 -12.81 35.42 2.08
CA PHE A 578 -13.95 36.27 1.74
C PHE A 578 -13.53 37.39 0.77
N ALA A 579 -14.50 37.97 0.07
CA ALA A 579 -14.29 39.18 -0.72
C ALA A 579 -14.34 40.42 0.19
N THR A 580 -13.52 41.43 -0.10
CA THR A 580 -13.62 42.75 0.54
C THR A 580 -14.44 43.73 -0.30
N ALA A 581 -14.75 44.90 0.24
CA ALA A 581 -15.54 45.93 -0.46
C ALA A 581 -14.88 46.46 -1.75
N ASP A 582 -13.57 46.26 -1.92
CA ASP A 582 -12.82 46.60 -3.14
C ASP A 582 -12.68 45.41 -4.13
N ASP A 583 -13.47 44.35 -3.93
CA ASP A 583 -13.46 43.11 -4.71
C ASP A 583 -12.12 42.33 -4.67
N SER A 584 -11.24 42.63 -3.70
CA SER A 584 -10.06 41.81 -3.40
C SER A 584 -10.42 40.56 -2.61
N ILE A 585 -9.56 39.53 -2.70
CA ILE A 585 -9.64 38.33 -1.86
C ILE A 585 -8.88 38.58 -0.54
N ALA A 586 -9.55 38.39 0.60
CA ALA A 586 -8.92 38.38 1.91
C ALA A 586 -8.93 36.98 2.52
N ILE A 587 -7.80 36.58 3.10
CA ILE A 587 -7.62 35.33 3.84
C ILE A 587 -7.32 35.66 5.30
N ALA A 588 -8.22 35.26 6.19
CA ALA A 588 -7.99 35.28 7.62
C ALA A 588 -7.52 33.89 8.09
N HIS A 589 -6.52 33.85 8.96
CA HIS A 589 -6.11 32.62 9.64
C HIS A 589 -5.89 32.88 11.13
N ARG A 590 -6.31 31.93 11.95
CA ARG A 590 -6.15 31.97 13.41
C ARG A 590 -4.74 31.51 13.79
N TYR A 591 -4.08 32.24 14.69
CA TYR A 591 -2.82 31.83 15.29
C TYR A 591 -2.79 32.10 16.80
N LEU A 592 -1.98 31.32 17.53
CA LEU A 592 -1.77 31.48 18.97
C LEU A 592 -0.68 32.54 19.20
N VAL A 593 -1.00 33.60 19.95
CA VAL A 593 0.00 34.60 20.33
C VAL A 593 0.95 33.96 21.37
N PRO A 594 2.27 33.91 21.12
CA PRO A 594 3.21 33.22 22.00
C PRO A 594 3.10 33.68 23.46
N ASN A 595 3.08 32.72 24.40
CA ASN A 595 3.04 32.95 25.84
C ASN A 595 1.77 33.61 26.41
N THR A 596 0.68 33.75 25.65
CA THR A 596 -0.53 34.46 26.12
C THR A 596 -1.79 33.60 26.19
N ASN A 597 -1.74 32.32 25.75
CA ASN A 597 -2.92 31.44 25.55
C ASN A 597 -4.06 32.11 24.77
N THR A 598 -3.77 33.19 24.04
CA THR A 598 -4.75 34.04 23.36
C THR A 598 -4.58 33.85 21.87
N TYR A 599 -5.68 33.59 21.19
CA TYR A 599 -5.70 33.43 19.75
C TYR A 599 -6.15 34.71 19.08
N VAL A 600 -5.48 35.08 17.99
CA VAL A 600 -5.85 36.23 17.16
C VAL A 600 -5.84 35.82 15.69
N TYR A 601 -6.46 36.62 14.84
CA TYR A 601 -6.50 36.38 13.40
C TYR A 601 -5.59 37.34 12.68
N ALA A 602 -4.78 36.80 11.76
CA ALA A 602 -4.02 37.59 10.81
C ALA A 602 -4.72 37.59 9.44
N PHE A 603 -4.75 38.77 8.81
CA PHE A 603 -5.42 38.99 7.53
C PHE A 603 -4.39 39.21 6.42
N ASN A 604 -4.53 38.48 5.32
CA ASN A 604 -3.76 38.67 4.09
C ASN A 604 -4.72 39.06 2.97
N THR A 605 -4.59 40.30 2.46
CA THR A 605 -5.35 40.76 1.29
C THR A 605 -4.53 40.56 0.02
N LEU A 606 -5.15 39.98 -1.01
CA LEU A 606 -4.58 39.71 -2.32
C LEU A 606 -5.11 40.75 -3.32
N SER A 607 -4.49 41.94 -3.34
CA SER A 607 -4.99 43.14 -4.05
C SER A 607 -4.92 43.09 -5.58
N ASP A 608 -4.16 42.16 -6.17
CA ASP A 608 -3.93 42.11 -7.62
C ASP A 608 -5.00 41.29 -8.36
N LYS A 609 -6.16 41.05 -7.74
CA LYS A 609 -7.20 40.11 -8.21
C LYS A 609 -8.56 40.75 -8.01
N VAL A 610 -9.28 40.99 -9.11
CA VAL A 610 -10.62 41.61 -9.08
C VAL A 610 -11.65 40.51 -9.30
N LEU A 611 -12.48 40.27 -8.28
CA LEU A 611 -13.65 39.39 -8.36
C LEU A 611 -14.75 40.04 -9.22
N SER A 612 -15.62 39.25 -9.84
CA SER A 612 -16.87 39.78 -10.39
C SER A 612 -18.07 39.13 -9.75
N SER A 613 -18.72 39.85 -8.83
CA SER A 613 -19.92 39.36 -8.12
C SER A 613 -19.81 37.95 -7.50
N SER A 614 -18.59 37.41 -7.42
CA SER A 614 -18.21 36.06 -7.03
C SER A 614 -17.31 36.18 -5.80
N TYR A 615 -17.23 35.13 -5.00
CA TYR A 615 -16.43 35.14 -3.77
C TYR A 615 -15.53 33.92 -3.69
N PRO A 616 -14.38 34.06 -3.01
CA PRO A 616 -13.36 33.02 -2.98
C PRO A 616 -13.83 31.79 -2.21
N VAL A 617 -13.41 30.62 -2.67
CA VAL A 617 -13.69 29.32 -2.03
C VAL A 617 -12.39 28.62 -1.70
N LEU A 618 -12.31 28.10 -0.47
CA LEU A 618 -11.19 27.32 0.00
C LEU A 618 -11.47 25.82 -0.08
N GLY A 619 -10.41 25.04 -0.27
CA GLY A 619 -10.42 23.59 -0.14
C GLY A 619 -9.04 23.09 0.25
N VAL A 620 -8.96 21.88 0.81
CA VAL A 620 -7.69 21.25 1.14
C VAL A 620 -7.54 19.98 0.33
N PHE A 621 -6.37 19.78 -0.25
CA PHE A 621 -6.07 18.59 -1.03
C PHE A 621 -4.56 18.28 -0.95
N PHE A 622 -4.21 17.04 -0.58
CA PHE A 622 -2.83 16.55 -0.44
C PHE A 622 -1.83 17.51 0.25
N GLY A 623 -2.18 18.02 1.43
CA GLY A 623 -1.27 18.87 2.19
C GLY A 623 -1.15 20.31 1.67
N GLU A 624 -1.98 20.72 0.70
CA GLU A 624 -2.06 22.10 0.22
C GLU A 624 -3.43 22.71 0.48
N LEU A 625 -3.42 24.01 0.77
CA LEU A 625 -4.60 24.86 0.79
C LEU A 625 -4.83 25.39 -0.62
N TYR A 626 -6.04 25.27 -1.13
CA TYR A 626 -6.45 25.77 -2.43
C TYR A 626 -7.43 26.92 -2.26
N CYS A 627 -7.36 27.89 -3.17
CA CYS A 627 -8.35 28.95 -3.31
C CYS A 627 -8.82 28.99 -4.76
N ALA A 628 -10.14 29.06 -4.97
CA ALA A 628 -10.76 29.20 -6.28
C ALA A 628 -11.71 30.41 -6.33
N TYR A 629 -11.87 31.03 -7.50
CA TYR A 629 -12.80 32.14 -7.73
C TYR A 629 -13.18 32.28 -9.21
N THR A 630 -14.17 33.13 -9.50
CA THR A 630 -14.57 33.51 -10.87
C THR A 630 -14.31 35.00 -11.12
N ASP A 631 -13.66 35.35 -12.23
CA ASP A 631 -13.33 36.74 -12.57
C ASP A 631 -14.47 37.49 -13.29
N SER A 632 -14.21 38.73 -13.73
CA SER A 632 -15.15 39.58 -14.50
C SER A 632 -15.40 39.18 -15.94
N SER A 633 -14.65 38.21 -16.43
CA SER A 633 -14.83 37.63 -17.75
C SER A 633 -15.50 36.27 -17.70
N ASN A 634 -16.11 35.91 -16.55
CA ASN A 634 -16.78 34.65 -16.28
C ASN A 634 -15.85 33.43 -16.36
N ASN A 635 -14.55 33.64 -16.20
CA ASN A 635 -13.53 32.59 -16.21
C ASN A 635 -13.18 32.18 -14.78
N SER A 636 -12.97 30.88 -14.59
CA SER A 636 -12.69 30.31 -13.29
C SER A 636 -11.19 30.16 -13.06
N TYR A 637 -10.72 30.50 -11.86
CA TYR A 637 -9.32 30.43 -11.45
C TYR A 637 -9.14 29.59 -10.19
N ILE A 638 -8.01 28.91 -10.08
CA ILE A 638 -7.58 28.18 -8.87
C ILE A 638 -6.10 28.46 -8.59
N GLY A 639 -5.72 28.58 -7.33
CA GLY A 639 -4.33 28.67 -6.88
C GLY A 639 -4.11 27.82 -5.63
N SER A 640 -2.88 27.36 -5.43
CA SER A 640 -2.47 26.60 -4.25
C SER A 640 -1.51 27.40 -3.36
N TYR A 641 -1.52 27.05 -2.08
CA TYR A 641 -0.64 27.51 -1.04
C TYR A 641 -0.20 26.31 -0.21
N ASN A 642 1.09 26.22 0.08
CA ASN A 642 1.66 25.10 0.79
C ASN A 642 2.40 25.58 2.02
N ASN A 643 2.01 25.07 3.19
CA ASN A 643 2.72 25.23 4.43
C ASN A 643 2.67 23.94 5.26
N TYR A 644 3.77 23.22 5.27
CA TYR A 644 3.95 22.01 6.07
C TYR A 644 4.17 22.28 7.56
N ALA A 645 4.24 23.54 8.02
CA ALA A 645 4.33 23.83 9.45
C ALA A 645 2.97 23.57 10.15
N PRO A 646 2.97 23.16 11.44
CA PRO A 646 1.74 23.18 12.24
C PRO A 646 1.13 24.59 12.28
N ALA A 647 -0.11 24.70 12.79
CA ALA A 647 -0.78 25.98 13.02
C ALA A 647 0.25 27.03 13.49
N PRO A 648 0.54 28.05 12.66
CA PRO A 648 1.74 28.83 12.85
C PRO A 648 1.63 29.62 14.14
N THR A 649 2.72 29.70 14.92
CA THR A 649 2.75 30.49 16.17
C THR A 649 2.94 31.98 15.91
N GLU A 650 3.03 32.37 14.64
CA GLU A 650 3.23 33.74 14.16
C GLU A 650 2.35 33.97 12.92
N PRO A 651 2.01 35.23 12.58
CA PRO A 651 1.27 35.53 11.35
C PRO A 651 1.98 34.98 10.11
N VAL A 652 1.30 34.15 9.33
CA VAL A 652 1.84 33.66 8.06
C VAL A 652 1.25 34.41 6.89
N LYS A 653 2.11 34.86 5.98
CA LYS A 653 1.69 35.46 4.72
C LYS A 653 1.23 34.36 3.75
N VAL A 654 -0.08 34.29 3.54
CA VAL A 654 -0.70 33.37 2.57
C VAL A 654 -0.72 34.04 1.20
N THR A 655 -0.14 33.40 0.19
CA THR A 655 -0.17 33.87 -1.21
C THR A 655 -0.47 32.73 -2.14
N PHE A 656 -1.42 32.93 -3.06
CA PHE A 656 -1.77 31.97 -4.09
C PHE A 656 -1.23 32.41 -5.45
N LYS A 657 -0.66 31.47 -6.22
CA LYS A 657 -0.38 31.67 -7.64
C LYS A 657 -1.56 31.18 -8.48
N PHE A 658 -2.54 32.06 -8.71
CA PHE A 658 -3.75 31.70 -9.45
C PHE A 658 -3.48 31.40 -10.93
N LYS A 659 -4.17 30.40 -11.44
CA LYS A 659 -4.20 29.98 -12.85
C LYS A 659 -5.64 29.72 -13.26
N GLU A 660 -5.95 30.03 -14.52
CA GLU A 660 -7.26 29.75 -15.12
C GLU A 660 -7.46 28.23 -15.21
N VAL A 661 -8.65 27.76 -14.88
CA VAL A 661 -9.01 26.33 -14.94
C VAL A 661 -9.38 25.98 -16.38
N THR A 662 -8.43 25.41 -17.11
CA THR A 662 -8.64 24.95 -18.49
C THR A 662 -9.83 23.99 -18.60
N GLY A 663 -10.73 24.23 -19.55
CA GLY A 663 -11.91 23.38 -19.81
C GLY A 663 -13.08 23.60 -18.86
N ALA A 664 -12.97 24.50 -17.88
CA ALA A 664 -14.10 24.91 -17.05
C ALA A 664 -15.16 25.65 -17.90
N PRO A 665 -16.46 25.34 -17.76
CA PRO A 665 -17.53 26.14 -18.34
C PRO A 665 -17.50 27.57 -17.80
N GLN A 666 -17.84 28.54 -18.66
CA GLN A 666 -17.99 29.93 -18.22
C GLN A 666 -19.18 30.06 -17.26
N THR A 667 -18.98 30.84 -16.20
CA THR A 667 -19.98 30.99 -15.15
C THR A 667 -19.95 32.39 -14.57
N LYS A 668 -21.11 32.89 -14.11
CA LYS A 668 -21.22 34.09 -13.27
C LYS A 668 -21.24 33.75 -11.78
N LEU A 669 -21.33 32.47 -11.45
CA LEU A 669 -21.40 31.96 -10.09
C LEU A 669 -19.99 31.60 -9.60
N SER A 670 -19.82 31.60 -8.28
CA SER A 670 -18.55 31.20 -7.67
C SER A 670 -18.39 29.68 -7.73
N PRO A 671 -17.22 29.11 -8.03
CA PRO A 671 -17.02 27.66 -8.07
C PRO A 671 -17.12 27.03 -6.68
N SER A 672 -17.12 25.70 -6.60
CA SER A 672 -16.87 24.96 -5.35
C SER A 672 -15.71 24.01 -5.49
N ILE A 673 -14.88 23.89 -4.45
CA ILE A 673 -13.78 22.92 -4.40
C ILE A 673 -13.78 22.16 -3.08
N ALA A 674 -13.46 20.87 -3.12
CA ALA A 674 -13.22 20.05 -1.93
C ALA A 674 -12.30 18.87 -2.26
N GLY A 675 -11.44 18.49 -1.32
CA GLY A 675 -10.74 17.21 -1.36
C GLY A 675 -11.62 16.12 -0.73
N SER A 676 -11.87 15.04 -1.45
CA SER A 676 -12.61 13.88 -0.96
C SER A 676 -12.11 12.63 -1.65
N HIS A 677 -12.04 11.49 -0.98
CA HIS A 677 -11.71 10.20 -1.61
C HIS A 677 -10.38 10.19 -2.40
N GLY A 678 -9.39 10.98 -1.96
CA GLY A 678 -8.12 11.14 -2.69
C GLY A 678 -8.22 11.90 -4.02
N LYS A 679 -9.32 12.61 -4.30
CA LYS A 679 -9.54 13.42 -5.51
C LYS A 679 -9.90 14.86 -5.14
N LEU A 680 -9.53 15.82 -5.99
CA LEU A 680 -10.09 17.16 -5.95
C LEU A 680 -11.39 17.15 -6.75
N TYR A 681 -12.48 17.56 -6.10
CA TYR A 681 -13.75 17.82 -6.73
C TYR A 681 -13.90 19.32 -6.98
N TYR A 682 -14.36 19.65 -8.17
CA TYR A 682 -14.59 21.00 -8.64
C TYR A 682 -16.01 21.11 -9.17
N ALA A 683 -16.82 22.02 -8.65
CA ALA A 683 -18.23 22.15 -9.04
C ALA A 683 -18.48 23.51 -9.68
N ILE A 684 -19.13 23.51 -10.85
CA ILE A 684 -19.47 24.73 -11.62
C ILE A 684 -20.89 24.60 -12.16
N VAL A 685 -21.63 25.71 -12.17
CA VAL A 685 -22.88 25.84 -12.93
C VAL A 685 -22.66 26.87 -14.03
N ASP A 686 -22.92 26.51 -15.27
CA ASP A 686 -22.74 27.41 -16.41
C ASP A 686 -23.88 28.44 -16.52
N GLU A 687 -23.81 29.32 -17.52
CA GLU A 687 -24.86 30.33 -17.77
C GLU A 687 -26.22 29.74 -18.20
N ASN A 688 -26.25 28.48 -18.64
CA ASN A 688 -27.47 27.76 -19.02
C ASN A 688 -28.08 26.95 -17.87
N SER A 689 -27.55 27.11 -16.65
CA SER A 689 -27.96 26.36 -15.46
C SER A 689 -27.61 24.86 -15.52
N ASP A 690 -26.65 24.48 -16.35
CA ASP A 690 -26.09 23.14 -16.40
C ASP A 690 -25.03 22.97 -15.31
N PHE A 691 -25.17 21.92 -14.51
CA PHE A 691 -24.26 21.60 -13.43
C PHE A 691 -23.18 20.64 -13.88
N TYR A 692 -21.93 21.03 -13.67
CA TYR A 692 -20.74 20.27 -14.02
C TYR A 692 -19.95 19.89 -12.77
N VAL A 693 -19.51 18.63 -12.74
CA VAL A 693 -18.55 18.13 -11.76
C VAL A 693 -17.24 17.87 -12.50
N GLY A 694 -16.24 18.65 -12.14
CA GLY A 694 -14.84 18.46 -12.46
C GLY A 694 -14.18 17.53 -11.45
N THR A 695 -13.43 16.54 -11.93
CA THR A 695 -12.52 15.75 -11.09
C THR A 695 -11.13 15.75 -11.72
N GLY A 696 -10.10 15.78 -10.89
CA GLY A 696 -8.72 15.74 -11.37
C GLY A 696 -7.74 16.32 -10.38
N LYS A 697 -6.55 16.67 -10.89
CA LYS A 697 -5.51 17.36 -10.13
C LYS A 697 -5.17 18.67 -10.86
N PRO A 698 -5.14 19.81 -10.17
CA PRO A 698 -4.63 21.02 -10.79
C PRO A 698 -3.13 20.86 -10.99
N GLY A 699 -2.67 20.81 -12.25
CA GLY A 699 -1.26 20.69 -12.58
C GLY A 699 -0.50 21.97 -12.24
N PHE A 700 0.38 21.92 -11.23
CA PHE A 700 1.33 23.00 -10.90
C PHE A 700 2.76 22.52 -11.10
N TYR A 701 3.09 21.99 -12.30
CA TYR A 701 4.48 21.65 -12.65
C TYR A 701 5.03 22.68 -13.63
N GLU A 702 6.16 23.31 -13.28
CA GLU A 702 6.98 24.03 -14.25
C GLU A 702 7.66 23.01 -15.17
N LYS A 703 7.11 22.78 -16.36
CA LYS A 703 7.77 21.97 -17.38
C LYS A 703 8.86 22.83 -18.02
N THR A 704 10.12 22.63 -17.62
CA THR A 704 11.26 23.20 -18.32
C THR A 704 11.23 22.75 -19.78
N THR A 705 11.16 23.71 -20.71
CA THR A 705 11.38 23.64 -22.18
C THR A 705 10.20 23.62 -23.17
N LYS A 706 8.91 23.63 -22.77
CA LYS A 706 7.79 24.04 -23.67
C LYS A 706 6.70 24.79 -22.90
N PRO A 707 6.27 26.00 -23.35
CA PRO A 707 5.22 26.75 -22.67
C PRO A 707 3.85 26.14 -22.97
N GLY A 708 3.31 25.40 -22.01
CA GLY A 708 1.97 24.82 -22.06
C GLY A 708 1.63 24.22 -20.70
N PHE A 709 0.99 25.01 -19.85
CA PHE A 709 0.50 24.60 -18.53
C PHE A 709 -0.96 24.18 -18.70
N ILE A 710 -1.34 22.97 -18.31
CA ILE A 710 -2.73 22.51 -18.37
C ILE A 710 -3.16 22.12 -16.95
N THR A 711 -4.14 22.83 -16.40
CA THR A 711 -4.97 22.32 -15.30
C THR A 711 -5.90 21.26 -15.91
N GLU A 712 -5.56 19.98 -15.77
CA GLU A 712 -6.38 18.86 -16.25
C GLU A 712 -7.50 18.55 -15.24
N VAL A 713 -8.52 19.41 -15.20
CA VAL A 713 -9.79 19.12 -14.51
C VAL A 713 -10.79 18.67 -15.57
N ASN A 714 -11.21 17.41 -15.49
CA ASN A 714 -12.16 16.85 -16.45
C ASN A 714 -13.59 17.10 -15.97
N PHE A 715 -14.31 17.97 -16.67
CA PHE A 715 -15.70 18.32 -16.35
C PHE A 715 -16.69 17.41 -17.07
N VAL A 716 -17.61 16.83 -16.30
CA VAL A 716 -18.75 16.07 -16.80
C VAL A 716 -20.03 16.80 -16.40
N LYS A 717 -20.95 17.00 -17.34
CA LYS A 717 -22.30 17.51 -17.03
C LYS A 717 -23.03 16.46 -16.19
N ALA A 718 -23.35 16.81 -14.95
CA ALA A 718 -23.96 15.91 -13.98
C ALA A 718 -25.48 16.08 -13.87
N SER A 719 -26.01 17.28 -14.13
CA SER A 719 -27.44 17.58 -14.09
C SER A 719 -27.74 18.95 -14.71
N THR A 720 -29.02 19.33 -14.76
CA THR A 720 -29.46 20.71 -15.01
C THR A 720 -30.26 21.16 -13.78
N VAL A 721 -29.87 22.30 -13.19
CA VAL A 721 -30.37 22.73 -11.87
C VAL A 721 -30.85 24.16 -11.92
N SER A 722 -32.05 24.46 -11.42
CA SER A 722 -32.49 25.85 -11.28
C SER A 722 -32.00 26.41 -9.94
N THR A 723 -30.89 27.15 -9.96
CA THR A 723 -30.24 27.72 -8.76
C THR A 723 -29.63 29.09 -9.08
N ASN A 724 -29.59 29.96 -8.08
CA ASN A 724 -28.88 31.24 -8.15
C ASN A 724 -27.44 31.14 -7.60
N TYR A 725 -27.01 29.95 -7.17
CA TYR A 725 -25.73 29.70 -6.51
C TYR A 725 -25.10 28.39 -6.98
N ALA A 726 -23.78 28.32 -7.03
CA ALA A 726 -23.12 27.07 -7.35
C ALA A 726 -23.29 26.04 -6.22
N PRO A 727 -23.40 24.74 -6.54
CA PRO A 727 -23.48 23.69 -5.55
C PRO A 727 -22.22 23.58 -4.70
N ILE A 728 -22.40 23.25 -3.43
CA ILE A 728 -21.28 22.94 -2.53
C ILE A 728 -20.97 21.46 -2.56
N VAL A 729 -19.70 21.16 -2.75
CA VAL A 729 -19.16 19.82 -2.53
C VAL A 729 -18.84 19.66 -1.05
N ALA A 730 -19.47 18.70 -0.39
CA ALA A 730 -19.09 18.29 0.95
C ALA A 730 -18.05 17.17 0.90
N ASN A 731 -17.08 17.23 1.81
CA ASN A 731 -16.24 16.11 2.13
C ASN A 731 -17.00 15.16 3.08
N PHE A 732 -17.09 13.89 2.71
CA PHE A 732 -17.70 12.84 3.54
C PHE A 732 -16.59 12.07 4.24
N SER A 733 -16.48 12.25 5.55
CA SER A 733 -15.52 11.53 6.37
C SER A 733 -16.21 10.96 7.59
N ASN A 734 -16.34 9.64 7.66
CA ASN A 734 -16.63 8.93 8.91
C ASN A 734 -15.36 8.23 9.44
N ILE A 735 -14.23 8.93 9.36
CA ILE A 735 -12.90 8.39 9.69
C ILE A 735 -12.86 8.01 11.16
N SER A 736 -12.40 6.79 11.44
CA SER A 736 -12.15 6.31 12.79
C SER A 736 -10.66 6.15 12.98
N PHE A 737 -10.12 6.68 14.09
CA PHE A 737 -8.70 6.56 14.42
C PHE A 737 -8.25 5.09 14.38
N TYR A 738 -8.92 4.22 15.14
CA TYR A 738 -8.49 2.83 15.27
C TYR A 738 -8.64 1.97 14.02
N ARG A 739 -9.53 2.35 13.10
CA ARG A 739 -9.76 1.62 11.85
C ARG A 739 -8.95 2.18 10.69
N ASP A 740 -8.78 3.49 10.59
CA ASP A 740 -8.26 4.16 9.39
C ASP A 740 -6.85 4.74 9.54
N ILE A 741 -6.45 5.11 10.77
CA ILE A 741 -5.18 5.81 11.03
C ILE A 741 -4.22 4.90 11.79
N TYR A 742 -4.70 4.27 12.84
CA TYR A 742 -3.94 3.36 13.69
C TYR A 742 -3.26 2.23 12.89
N PRO A 743 -3.89 1.58 11.89
CA PRO A 743 -3.19 0.54 11.12
C PRO A 743 -1.97 1.05 10.37
N ILE A 744 -2.00 2.29 9.86
CA ILE A 744 -0.85 2.91 9.19
C ILE A 744 0.28 3.15 10.20
N LEU A 745 -0.04 3.76 11.35
CA LEU A 745 0.95 4.05 12.41
C LEU A 745 1.53 2.76 13.01
N LYS A 746 0.68 1.76 13.23
CA LYS A 746 1.08 0.44 13.71
C LYS A 746 2.02 -0.24 12.74
N THR A 747 1.65 -0.31 11.45
CA THR A 747 2.46 -1.01 10.44
C THR A 747 3.85 -0.41 10.29
N VAL A 748 3.98 0.91 10.21
CA VAL A 748 5.31 1.55 10.09
C VAL A 748 6.14 1.39 11.36
N THR A 749 5.50 1.27 12.53
CA THR A 749 6.19 1.01 13.81
C THR A 749 6.65 -0.44 13.89
N ASP A 750 5.75 -1.38 13.56
CA ASP A 750 6.02 -2.83 13.56
C ASP A 750 7.14 -3.23 12.58
N TYR A 751 7.35 -2.47 11.49
CA TYR A 751 8.49 -2.68 10.61
C TYR A 751 9.83 -2.67 11.35
N ALA A 752 9.95 -2.06 12.53
CA ALA A 752 11.16 -2.13 13.34
C ALA A 752 11.64 -3.56 13.62
N TRP A 753 10.73 -4.56 13.65
CA TRP A 753 11.08 -5.95 13.91
C TRP A 753 11.72 -6.68 12.72
N VAL A 754 11.53 -6.15 11.50
CA VAL A 754 11.87 -6.86 10.26
C VAL A 754 12.62 -6.01 9.24
N ASN A 755 12.62 -4.69 9.39
CA ASN A 755 13.24 -3.73 8.47
C ASN A 755 14.34 -2.95 9.18
N GLU A 756 15.55 -2.99 8.62
CA GLU A 756 16.73 -2.40 9.27
C GLU A 756 16.62 -0.87 9.47
N PRO A 757 16.18 -0.08 8.49
CA PRO A 757 16.01 1.35 8.71
C PRO A 757 14.87 1.70 9.67
N ALA A 758 13.75 0.97 9.64
CA ALA A 758 12.68 1.15 10.62
C ALA A 758 13.16 0.85 12.05
N PHE A 759 13.99 -0.17 12.26
CA PHE A 759 14.59 -0.47 13.57
C PHE A 759 15.34 0.73 14.17
N GLN A 760 16.00 1.55 13.34
CA GLN A 760 16.74 2.71 13.83
C GLN A 760 15.84 3.85 14.33
N GLY A 761 14.61 3.95 13.82
CA GLY A 761 13.71 5.08 14.08
C GLY A 761 12.42 4.75 14.83
N HIS A 762 12.00 3.49 14.81
CA HIS A 762 10.69 3.01 15.28
C HIS A 762 10.77 1.87 16.32
N ALA A 763 11.97 1.40 16.67
CA ALA A 763 12.13 0.40 17.74
C ALA A 763 11.55 0.87 19.09
N PRO A 764 11.19 -0.06 20.00
CA PRO A 764 10.62 0.30 21.30
C PRO A 764 11.40 1.41 22.02
N GLY A 765 10.69 2.45 22.44
CA GLY A 765 11.28 3.60 23.15
C GLY A 765 11.97 4.66 22.27
N SER A 766 12.03 4.46 20.96
CA SER A 766 12.50 5.47 20.01
C SER A 766 11.49 6.63 19.84
N MET A 767 11.91 7.73 19.20
CA MET A 767 11.03 8.87 18.95
C MET A 767 9.91 8.54 17.94
N GLY A 768 10.14 7.59 17.03
CA GLY A 768 9.15 7.12 16.06
C GLY A 768 8.30 5.96 16.57
N ASP A 769 8.44 5.53 17.82
CA ASP A 769 7.52 4.57 18.44
C ASP A 769 6.14 5.20 18.63
N PHE A 770 5.26 4.97 17.65
CA PHE A 770 3.92 5.52 17.66
C PHE A 770 2.94 4.72 18.52
N LEU A 771 3.32 3.53 18.96
CA LEU A 771 2.45 2.62 19.69
C LEU A 771 2.49 2.82 21.20
N ARG A 772 3.51 3.50 21.73
CA ARG A 772 3.56 3.91 23.14
C ARG A 772 2.26 4.57 23.61
N ASP A 773 1.75 4.16 24.77
CA ASP A 773 0.47 4.63 25.33
C ASP A 773 0.30 6.14 25.35
N GLY A 774 1.33 6.87 25.82
CA GLY A 774 1.31 8.34 25.83
C GLY A 774 1.27 8.96 24.43
N SER A 775 1.84 8.29 23.42
CA SER A 775 1.78 8.71 22.02
C SER A 775 0.39 8.45 21.43
N ILE A 776 -0.19 7.25 21.65
CA ILE A 776 -1.55 6.90 21.20
C ILE A 776 -2.60 7.83 21.80
N ALA A 777 -2.52 8.16 23.09
CA ALA A 777 -3.41 9.14 23.70
C ALA A 777 -3.33 10.51 23.01
N GLY A 778 -2.15 10.90 22.53
CA GLY A 778 -1.95 12.10 21.72
C GLY A 778 -2.55 12.01 20.32
N TYR A 779 -2.31 10.92 19.61
CA TYR A 779 -2.75 10.72 18.23
C TYR A 779 -4.25 10.48 18.08
N SER A 780 -4.87 9.87 19.09
CA SER A 780 -6.28 9.47 19.07
C SER A 780 -7.24 10.57 19.51
N SER A 781 -6.73 11.70 20.00
CA SER A 781 -7.51 12.88 20.38
C SER A 781 -7.63 13.85 19.21
N SER A 782 -8.87 14.22 18.86
CA SER A 782 -9.18 15.20 17.81
C SER A 782 -8.98 16.65 18.25
N SER A 783 -8.78 16.89 19.56
CA SER A 783 -8.72 18.24 20.13
C SER A 783 -7.58 19.10 19.58
N GLU A 784 -7.73 20.42 19.74
CA GLU A 784 -6.73 21.41 19.33
C GLU A 784 -5.42 21.23 20.12
N ALA A 785 -5.51 20.94 21.42
CA ALA A 785 -4.34 20.73 22.28
C ALA A 785 -3.45 19.56 21.84
N ASN A 786 -4.03 18.57 21.15
CA ASN A 786 -3.32 17.39 20.66
C ASN A 786 -2.90 17.51 19.18
N ASN A 787 -3.26 18.59 18.48
CA ASN A 787 -2.87 18.81 17.09
C ASN A 787 -1.34 18.76 16.85
N PRO A 788 -0.45 19.23 17.77
CA PRO A 788 1.00 19.09 17.61
C PRO A 788 1.48 17.64 17.43
N TYR A 789 0.82 16.67 18.05
CA TYR A 789 1.13 15.25 17.88
C TYR A 789 0.80 14.78 16.45
N ARG A 790 -0.37 15.17 15.93
CA ARG A 790 -0.85 14.75 14.61
C ARG A 790 -0.02 15.39 13.49
N THR A 791 0.28 16.68 13.61
CA THR A 791 1.11 17.43 12.66
C THR A 791 2.56 16.97 12.65
N PHE A 792 3.12 16.55 13.79
CA PHE A 792 4.45 15.93 13.84
C PHE A 792 4.55 14.70 12.93
N VAL A 793 3.57 13.80 13.01
CA VAL A 793 3.53 12.59 12.17
C VAL A 793 3.31 12.96 10.71
N PHE A 794 2.38 13.87 10.42
CA PHE A 794 2.10 14.32 9.06
C PHE A 794 3.34 14.85 8.34
N ASN A 795 4.18 15.60 9.04
CA ASN A 795 5.42 16.16 8.48
C ASN A 795 6.49 15.11 8.18
N ALA A 796 6.41 13.95 8.84
CA ALA A 796 7.25 12.82 8.54
C ALA A 796 6.67 11.94 7.41
N ILE A 797 5.42 12.13 6.98
CA ILE A 797 4.81 11.37 5.88
C ILE A 797 5.19 11.98 4.54
N ARG A 798 5.57 11.13 3.59
CA ARG A 798 5.87 11.53 2.21
C ARG A 798 4.60 11.98 1.46
N PRO A 799 4.64 13.09 0.70
CA PRO A 799 3.54 13.49 -0.16
C PRO A 799 3.20 12.45 -1.23
N ALA A 800 2.02 12.58 -1.83
CA ALA A 800 1.58 11.70 -2.90
C ALA A 800 2.56 11.67 -4.08
N GLU A 801 2.77 10.49 -4.65
CA GLU A 801 3.54 10.18 -5.87
C GLU A 801 3.46 11.29 -6.93
N GLN A 802 2.25 11.72 -7.25
CA GLN A 802 1.99 12.66 -8.32
C GLN A 802 2.52 14.08 -8.03
N LEU A 803 2.91 14.44 -6.80
CA LEU A 803 3.32 15.80 -6.38
C LEU A 803 4.81 16.10 -6.56
N THR A 804 5.67 15.09 -6.77
CA THR A 804 7.13 15.25 -6.73
C THR A 804 7.77 14.90 -8.08
N PRO A 805 7.98 15.87 -8.99
CA PRO A 805 8.55 15.59 -10.31
C PRO A 805 10.06 15.34 -10.29
N ASN A 806 10.78 15.75 -9.22
CA ASN A 806 12.23 15.71 -9.15
C ASN A 806 12.74 14.89 -7.96
N VAL A 807 13.76 14.07 -8.22
CA VAL A 807 14.52 13.28 -7.23
C VAL A 807 15.65 14.15 -6.65
N PRO A 808 15.71 14.39 -5.33
CA PRO A 808 16.88 15.00 -4.70
C PRO A 808 18.06 14.02 -4.66
N PRO A 809 19.31 14.51 -4.68
CA PRO A 809 20.48 13.66 -4.47
C PRO A 809 20.45 12.96 -3.10
N PRO A 810 21.10 11.78 -2.97
CA PRO A 810 21.06 11.00 -1.74
C PRO A 810 21.63 11.79 -0.56
N PRO A 811 21.04 11.69 0.66
CA PRO A 811 21.65 12.27 1.85
C PRO A 811 23.01 11.61 2.12
N ALA A 812 24.01 12.42 2.48
CA ALA A 812 25.23 11.92 3.10
C ALA A 812 24.90 11.13 4.38
N ALA A 813 25.78 10.17 4.72
CA ALA A 813 25.67 9.21 5.82
C ALA A 813 24.84 9.69 7.02
N ILE A 814 23.88 8.86 7.43
CA ILE A 814 22.91 9.16 8.48
C ILE A 814 23.63 9.22 9.84
N PRO A 815 23.63 10.36 10.54
CA PRO A 815 24.03 10.39 11.94
C PRO A 815 22.99 9.61 12.77
N ASN A 816 23.49 8.72 13.63
CA ASN A 816 22.69 7.92 14.56
C ASN A 816 21.67 8.81 15.31
N PRO A 817 20.35 8.54 15.25
CA PRO A 817 19.33 9.29 15.98
C PRO A 817 19.32 8.86 17.45
N THR A 818 20.44 9.09 18.12
CA THR A 818 20.49 9.09 19.59
C THR A 818 20.14 10.50 20.07
N ASN A 819 19.70 10.65 21.31
CA ASN A 819 19.51 11.95 22.00
C ASN A 819 20.79 12.82 22.06
N LYS A 820 21.90 12.41 21.43
CA LYS A 820 23.13 13.19 21.36
C LYS A 820 23.02 14.25 20.27
N ILE A 821 23.12 15.49 20.72
CA ILE A 821 23.44 16.64 19.88
C ILE A 821 24.78 16.34 19.18
N VAL A 822 24.78 16.20 17.85
CA VAL A 822 26.02 16.15 17.06
C VAL A 822 26.30 17.57 16.57
N ASN A 823 27.40 18.17 17.01
CA ASN A 823 27.87 19.51 16.59
C ASN A 823 26.84 20.65 16.75
N GLY A 824 26.05 20.65 17.83
CA GLY A 824 25.09 21.73 18.11
C GLY A 824 23.80 21.71 17.28
N VAL A 825 23.61 20.72 16.40
CA VAL A 825 22.43 20.58 15.55
C VAL A 825 21.59 19.41 16.03
N LYS A 826 20.33 19.65 16.43
CA LYS A 826 19.35 18.57 16.64
C LYS A 826 19.04 17.92 15.29
N PRO A 827 18.90 16.58 15.20
CA PRO A 827 18.38 15.95 13.98
C PRO A 827 17.01 16.55 13.66
N SER A 828 16.93 17.32 12.57
CA SER A 828 15.68 17.90 12.08
C SER A 828 15.03 16.94 11.09
N ILE A 829 13.75 16.64 11.27
CA ILE A 829 12.93 15.98 10.26
C ILE A 829 12.92 16.89 9.02
N PRO A 830 13.21 16.37 7.81
CA PRO A 830 13.08 17.17 6.60
C PRO A 830 11.64 17.70 6.48
N ASN A 831 11.46 18.96 6.10
CA ASN A 831 10.14 19.45 5.70
C ASN A 831 9.62 18.55 4.57
N GLY A 832 8.36 18.09 4.66
CA GLY A 832 7.74 17.07 3.81
C GLY A 832 7.75 17.31 2.29
N GLY A 833 8.48 18.28 1.75
CA GLY A 833 8.55 18.61 0.33
C GLY A 833 9.61 17.88 -0.51
N VAL A 834 10.24 16.79 -0.06
CA VAL A 834 11.33 16.12 -0.81
C VAL A 834 11.25 14.59 -0.80
N GLN A 835 11.57 13.94 -1.93
CA GLN A 835 11.75 12.47 -2.05
C GLN A 835 13.00 12.04 -1.25
N SER A 836 12.84 11.77 0.05
CA SER A 836 13.92 11.38 0.95
C SER A 836 13.58 10.08 1.68
N GLY A 837 14.58 9.21 1.89
CA GLY A 837 14.47 8.04 2.77
C GLY A 837 14.29 8.39 4.25
N ARG A 838 14.40 9.67 4.63
CA ARG A 838 14.09 10.14 5.98
C ARG A 838 12.58 10.31 6.24
N LEU A 839 11.74 10.27 5.20
CA LEU A 839 10.29 10.33 5.32
C LEU A 839 9.68 8.92 5.33
N MET A 840 8.49 8.81 5.91
CA MET A 840 7.74 7.58 6.05
C MET A 840 6.77 7.36 4.87
N PRO A 841 6.56 6.08 4.49
CA PRO A 841 7.33 4.91 4.94
C PRO A 841 8.76 4.90 4.37
N HIS A 842 9.73 4.36 5.11
CA HIS A 842 11.12 4.21 4.62
C HIS A 842 11.23 2.96 3.73
N LEU A 843 10.46 2.95 2.63
CA LEU A 843 10.47 1.88 1.63
C LEU A 843 10.70 2.44 0.23
N PHE A 844 11.40 1.73 -0.64
CA PHE A 844 11.57 2.08 -2.04
C PHE A 844 10.24 2.03 -2.80
N GLY A 845 10.10 2.94 -3.75
CA GLY A 845 8.95 3.06 -4.64
C GLY A 845 9.22 2.45 -6.01
N GLU A 846 8.41 2.82 -6.99
CA GLU A 846 8.48 2.29 -8.37
C GLU A 846 9.75 2.70 -9.10
N GLY A 847 10.37 3.80 -8.67
CA GLY A 847 11.60 4.32 -9.22
C GLY A 847 12.84 3.46 -8.99
N GLY A 848 12.74 2.35 -8.23
CA GLY A 848 13.90 1.50 -7.95
C GLY A 848 14.76 2.02 -6.80
N SER A 849 15.76 1.23 -6.39
CA SER A 849 16.68 1.66 -5.32
C SER A 849 17.68 2.73 -5.81
N ASN A 850 18.34 3.44 -4.88
CA ASN A 850 19.45 4.35 -5.22
C ASN A 850 20.59 3.65 -5.95
N LEU A 851 20.94 2.46 -5.48
CA LEU A 851 22.00 1.65 -6.07
C LEU A 851 21.64 1.26 -7.50
N GLU A 852 20.40 0.82 -7.71
CA GLU A 852 19.90 0.43 -9.02
C GLU A 852 19.80 1.62 -9.98
N ASN A 853 19.31 2.78 -9.53
CA ASN A 853 19.27 3.99 -10.35
C ASN A 853 20.67 4.49 -10.73
N THR A 854 21.60 4.46 -9.78
CA THR A 854 23.01 4.79 -10.04
C THR A 854 23.62 3.81 -11.03
N PHE A 855 23.33 2.52 -10.85
CA PHE A 855 23.82 1.42 -11.66
C PHE A 855 23.29 1.47 -13.11
N ASN A 856 22.00 1.77 -13.28
CA ASN A 856 21.33 1.88 -14.58
C ASN A 856 21.51 3.25 -15.24
N ASN A 857 22.18 4.20 -14.56
CA ASN A 857 22.22 5.61 -14.94
C ASN A 857 20.80 6.18 -15.20
N THR A 858 19.83 5.74 -14.42
CA THR A 858 18.44 6.18 -14.46
C THR A 858 18.15 7.13 -13.32
N ASN A 859 17.29 8.10 -13.56
CA ASN A 859 16.78 9.00 -12.53
C ASN A 859 15.25 8.99 -12.57
N PHE A 860 14.67 7.85 -12.17
CA PHE A 860 13.23 7.67 -12.20
C PHE A 860 12.56 8.40 -11.04
N PRO A 861 11.39 9.03 -11.27
CA PRO A 861 10.61 9.61 -10.19
C PRO A 861 10.12 8.50 -9.24
N ASN A 862 9.64 8.90 -8.05
CA ASN A 862 9.00 7.99 -7.08
C ASN A 862 9.94 6.88 -6.59
N GLN A 863 11.17 7.26 -6.32
CA GLN A 863 12.19 6.38 -5.75
C GLN A 863 11.80 5.83 -4.37
N TRP A 864 10.99 6.56 -3.62
CA TRP A 864 10.49 6.14 -2.31
C TRP A 864 8.97 6.04 -2.32
N LEU A 865 8.43 5.01 -1.65
CA LEU A 865 7.01 4.70 -1.59
C LEU A 865 6.23 5.81 -0.86
N SER A 866 5.20 6.37 -1.49
CA SER A 866 4.21 7.22 -0.80
C SER A 866 2.96 6.40 -0.43
N LEU A 867 2.25 6.82 0.62
CA LEU A 867 0.88 6.34 0.86
C LEU A 867 -0.02 6.63 -0.35
N THR A 868 -1.13 5.89 -0.49
CA THR A 868 -2.07 6.15 -1.58
C THR A 868 -2.74 7.52 -1.41
N PRO A 869 -3.20 8.16 -2.51
CA PRO A 869 -4.08 9.32 -2.45
C PRO A 869 -5.20 9.25 -1.41
N HIS A 870 -5.84 8.10 -1.31
CA HIS A 870 -6.96 7.88 -0.40
C HIS A 870 -6.51 7.79 1.06
N GLN A 871 -5.41 7.09 1.34
CA GLN A 871 -4.80 7.07 2.68
C GLN A 871 -4.32 8.46 3.11
N LEU A 872 -3.71 9.23 2.20
CA LEU A 872 -3.27 10.61 2.49
C LEU A 872 -4.43 11.55 2.78
N TRP A 873 -5.56 11.39 2.09
CA TRP A 873 -6.78 12.12 2.42
C TRP A 873 -7.27 11.79 3.84
N LYS A 874 -7.30 10.50 4.23
CA LYS A 874 -7.65 10.10 5.61
C LYS A 874 -6.71 10.71 6.65
N ILE A 875 -5.40 10.72 6.37
CA ILE A 875 -4.39 11.35 7.22
C ILE A 875 -4.61 12.87 7.32
N GLN A 876 -4.95 13.54 6.23
CA GLN A 876 -5.23 14.98 6.24
C GLN A 876 -6.43 15.33 7.13
N GLU A 877 -7.52 14.56 7.02
CA GLU A 877 -8.69 14.73 7.89
C GLU A 877 -8.37 14.43 9.36
N TRP A 878 -7.56 13.40 9.63
CA TRP A 878 -7.05 13.12 10.97
C TRP A 878 -6.26 14.29 11.54
N VAL A 879 -5.32 14.87 10.78
CA VAL A 879 -4.56 16.06 11.19
C VAL A 879 -5.48 17.24 11.48
N ASN A 880 -6.48 17.46 10.63
CA ASN A 880 -7.51 18.50 10.79
C ASN A 880 -8.43 18.26 12.01
N GLY A 881 -8.38 17.07 12.62
CA GLY A 881 -9.23 16.68 13.74
C GLY A 881 -10.64 16.25 13.33
N ASN A 882 -10.83 15.89 12.07
CA ASN A 882 -12.08 15.40 11.50
C ASN A 882 -12.13 13.87 11.51
N PHE A 883 -12.14 13.30 12.71
CA PHE A 883 -12.19 11.85 12.93
C PHE A 883 -12.81 11.55 14.31
N GLN A 884 -13.27 10.31 14.47
CA GLN A 884 -13.74 9.76 15.73
C GLN A 884 -12.74 8.74 16.28
N LEU A 885 -12.76 8.46 17.59
CA LEU A 885 -11.86 7.48 18.20
C LEU A 885 -12.10 6.07 17.62
N GLY A 886 -13.36 5.63 17.60
CA GLY A 886 -13.75 4.25 17.29
C GLY A 886 -13.28 3.23 18.32
N THR A 887 -13.28 1.96 17.94
CA THR A 887 -12.98 0.82 18.83
C THR A 887 -11.53 0.39 18.67
N LYS A 888 -10.75 0.38 19.77
CA LYS A 888 -9.38 -0.16 19.76
C LYS A 888 -9.42 -1.65 19.36
N PRO A 889 -8.60 -2.09 18.39
CA PRO A 889 -8.49 -3.52 18.10
C PRO A 889 -7.94 -4.23 19.35
N THR A 890 -8.51 -5.38 19.70
CA THR A 890 -7.95 -6.23 20.75
C THR A 890 -6.66 -6.89 20.26
N GLU A 891 -5.68 -7.08 21.14
CA GLU A 891 -4.31 -7.54 20.80
C GLU A 891 -4.23 -8.97 20.22
N ASN A 892 -5.32 -9.74 20.27
CA ASN A 892 -5.39 -11.15 19.87
C ASN A 892 -5.77 -11.40 18.41
N PHE A 893 -5.74 -10.39 17.53
CA PHE A 893 -6.18 -10.51 16.13
C PHE A 893 -7.58 -11.17 15.94
N PRO A 894 -8.63 -10.88 16.75
CA PRO A 894 -9.91 -11.54 16.51
C PRO A 894 -10.60 -10.91 15.30
N SER A 895 -10.41 -11.53 14.14
CA SER A 895 -11.26 -11.32 12.98
C SER A 895 -12.65 -11.89 13.28
N THR A 896 -13.70 -11.17 12.90
CA THR A 896 -15.07 -11.72 12.96
C THR A 896 -15.16 -12.88 11.98
N PRO A 897 -15.51 -14.11 12.39
CA PRO A 897 -15.66 -15.23 11.46
C PRO A 897 -16.64 -14.86 10.34
N LEU A 898 -16.34 -15.27 9.09
CA LEU A 898 -17.12 -14.87 7.91
C LEU A 898 -18.63 -15.19 8.05
N ASP A 899 -18.99 -16.29 8.70
CA ASP A 899 -20.39 -16.69 8.93
C ASP A 899 -21.13 -15.77 9.93
N LYS A 900 -20.40 -14.92 10.66
CA LYS A 900 -20.94 -13.88 11.54
C LYS A 900 -21.01 -12.51 10.88
N ILE A 901 -20.38 -12.33 9.72
CA ILE A 901 -20.49 -11.11 8.92
C ILE A 901 -21.86 -11.13 8.21
N PRO A 902 -22.63 -10.02 8.19
CA PRO A 902 -23.90 -9.94 7.48
C PRO A 902 -23.75 -10.40 6.03
N LEU A 903 -24.72 -11.18 5.52
CA LEU A 903 -24.65 -11.77 4.18
C LEU A 903 -24.33 -10.77 3.06
N ALA A 904 -24.86 -9.54 3.17
CA ALA A 904 -24.62 -8.49 2.20
C ALA A 904 -23.17 -7.98 2.17
N GLU A 905 -22.42 -8.16 3.25
CA GLU A 905 -21.05 -7.67 3.45
C GLU A 905 -19.99 -8.77 3.22
N GLN A 906 -20.39 -10.05 3.25
CA GLN A 906 -19.47 -11.18 3.10
C GLN A 906 -18.62 -11.12 1.82
N PRO A 907 -19.16 -10.77 0.63
CA PRO A 907 -18.32 -10.65 -0.57
C PRO A 907 -17.26 -9.56 -0.50
N ALA A 908 -17.57 -8.42 0.13
CA ALA A 908 -16.60 -7.36 0.37
C ALA A 908 -15.53 -7.82 1.37
N ALA A 909 -15.93 -8.49 2.45
CA ALA A 909 -15.02 -9.07 3.43
C ALA A 909 -14.01 -10.04 2.80
N LEU A 910 -14.47 -10.91 1.89
CA LEU A 910 -13.60 -11.83 1.13
C LEU A 910 -12.62 -11.10 0.21
N ASN A 911 -13.08 -10.08 -0.52
CA ASN A 911 -12.22 -9.26 -1.37
C ASN A 911 -11.14 -8.56 -0.54
N PHE A 912 -11.53 -7.99 0.61
CA PHE A 912 -10.64 -7.23 1.47
C PHE A 912 -9.61 -8.15 2.11
N SER A 913 -10.04 -9.27 2.68
CA SER A 913 -9.17 -10.22 3.34
C SER A 913 -8.12 -10.80 2.39
N ALA A 914 -8.49 -11.08 1.13
CA ALA A 914 -7.56 -11.63 0.14
C ALA A 914 -6.44 -10.66 -0.27
N LEU A 915 -6.70 -9.34 -0.26
CA LEU A 915 -5.77 -8.32 -0.75
C LEU A 915 -5.08 -7.50 0.36
N GLU A 916 -5.65 -7.43 1.57
CA GLU A 916 -5.05 -6.79 2.73
C GLU A 916 -3.61 -7.26 3.04
N PRO A 917 -3.26 -8.57 3.00
CA PRO A 917 -1.94 -9.02 3.37
C PRO A 917 -0.89 -8.89 2.26
N THR A 918 -1.19 -8.24 1.13
CA THR A 918 -0.36 -8.20 -0.09
C THR A 918 0.48 -6.92 -0.21
N VAL A 919 1.46 -6.88 -1.12
CA VAL A 919 2.22 -5.67 -1.45
C VAL A 919 1.45 -4.78 -2.41
N GLY A 920 1.21 -3.52 -2.04
CA GLY A 920 0.51 -2.52 -2.86
C GLY A 920 1.38 -1.38 -3.39
N GLY A 921 2.69 -1.37 -3.13
CA GLY A 921 3.52 -0.24 -3.55
C GLY A 921 5.02 -0.46 -3.39
N GLY A 922 5.78 0.27 -4.21
CA GLY A 922 7.07 -0.22 -4.67
C GLY A 922 6.76 -1.35 -5.63
N PHE A 923 6.64 -1.09 -6.92
CA PHE A 923 6.46 -2.14 -7.92
C PHE A 923 7.72 -2.24 -8.76
N HIS A 924 8.70 -2.97 -8.22
CA HIS A 924 10.00 -3.17 -8.86
C HIS A 924 10.53 -4.62 -8.77
N PRO A 925 9.78 -5.64 -9.24
CA PRO A 925 8.45 -5.60 -9.85
C PRO A 925 7.29 -5.67 -8.84
N GLY A 926 7.55 -6.06 -7.59
CA GLY A 926 6.56 -6.37 -6.53
C GLY A 926 6.75 -7.79 -6.00
N ILE A 927 5.76 -8.34 -5.27
CA ILE A 927 5.78 -9.74 -4.77
C ILE A 927 4.66 -10.60 -5.40
N GLU A 928 3.39 -10.26 -5.17
CA GLU A 928 2.27 -11.02 -5.74
C GLU A 928 1.96 -10.62 -7.18
N LEU A 929 1.88 -9.32 -7.42
CA LEU A 929 1.48 -8.68 -8.68
C LEU A 929 2.32 -7.39 -8.86
N THR A 930 2.20 -6.76 -10.03
CA THR A 930 3.04 -5.61 -10.41
C THR A 930 2.27 -4.30 -10.61
N TYR A 931 2.95 -3.28 -11.14
CA TYR A 931 2.49 -1.89 -11.29
C TYR A 931 1.17 -1.72 -12.07
N TYR A 932 0.71 -2.70 -12.85
CA TYR A 932 -0.63 -2.66 -13.46
C TYR A 932 -1.77 -2.58 -12.45
N MET A 933 -1.54 -3.01 -11.20
CA MET A 933 -2.51 -2.84 -10.12
C MET A 933 -2.83 -1.37 -9.81
N LYS A 934 -2.02 -0.42 -10.31
CA LYS A 934 -2.25 1.03 -10.22
C LYS A 934 -3.00 1.61 -11.43
N GLU A 935 -3.21 0.84 -12.49
CA GLU A 935 -3.78 1.33 -13.75
C GLU A 935 -5.31 1.12 -13.76
N PRO A 936 -6.14 2.17 -13.80
CA PRO A 936 -7.61 2.02 -13.79
C PRO A 936 -8.16 1.17 -14.94
N GLY A 937 -7.54 1.25 -16.12
CA GLY A 937 -7.92 0.44 -17.28
C GLY A 937 -7.64 -1.06 -17.13
N PHE A 938 -6.91 -1.48 -16.09
CA PHE A 938 -6.65 -2.89 -15.78
C PHE A 938 -7.84 -3.58 -15.08
N PHE A 939 -8.86 -2.81 -14.68
CA PHE A 939 -10.03 -3.30 -13.94
C PHE A 939 -11.34 -3.00 -14.67
N ALA A 940 -12.26 -3.97 -14.71
CA ALA A 940 -13.61 -3.80 -15.23
C ALA A 940 -14.58 -3.23 -14.20
N GLU A 941 -14.35 -3.55 -12.92
CA GLU A 941 -14.96 -2.99 -11.72
C GLU A 941 -13.98 -3.25 -10.56
N ALA A 942 -14.27 -2.73 -9.37
CA ALA A 942 -13.43 -2.99 -8.20
C ALA A 942 -13.22 -4.50 -7.98
N PHE A 943 -11.97 -4.89 -7.71
CA PHE A 943 -11.57 -6.28 -7.49
C PHE A 943 -11.79 -7.22 -8.69
N ARG A 944 -11.95 -6.69 -9.91
CA ARG A 944 -12.18 -7.47 -11.14
C ARG A 944 -11.30 -7.00 -12.27
N PHE A 945 -10.39 -7.84 -12.74
CA PHE A 945 -9.57 -7.52 -13.90
C PHE A 945 -10.43 -7.33 -15.16
N ALA A 946 -10.02 -6.39 -16.00
CA ALA A 946 -10.55 -6.20 -17.35
C ALA A 946 -10.17 -7.38 -18.26
N ASP A 947 -10.45 -7.24 -19.57
CA ASP A 947 -10.08 -8.25 -20.57
C ASP A 947 -8.76 -7.94 -21.29
N THR A 948 -8.20 -6.73 -21.12
CA THR A 948 -7.00 -6.30 -21.84
C THR A 948 -6.08 -5.43 -20.99
N ILE A 949 -4.79 -5.49 -21.32
CA ILE A 949 -3.74 -4.61 -20.80
C ILE A 949 -3.48 -3.53 -21.83
N MET A 950 -3.69 -2.28 -21.44
CA MET A 950 -3.42 -1.09 -22.26
C MET A 950 -2.19 -0.35 -21.73
N HIS A 951 -1.36 0.17 -22.61
CA HIS A 951 -0.24 1.06 -22.27
C HIS A 951 -0.19 2.22 -23.27
N ASN A 952 -0.24 3.46 -22.77
CA ASN A 952 -0.28 4.68 -23.59
C ASN A 952 -1.33 4.65 -24.73
N GLY A 953 -2.51 4.08 -24.44
CA GLY A 953 -3.60 3.95 -25.41
C GLY A 953 -3.44 2.82 -26.44
N LYS A 954 -2.33 2.07 -26.42
CA LYS A 954 -2.09 0.89 -27.25
C LYS A 954 -2.45 -0.38 -26.48
N LEU A 955 -3.11 -1.33 -27.14
CA LEU A 955 -3.29 -2.69 -26.64
C LEU A 955 -1.94 -3.39 -26.60
N ILE A 956 -1.52 -3.87 -25.43
CA ILE A 956 -0.26 -4.61 -25.25
C ILE A 956 -0.51 -6.11 -25.30
N GLN A 957 -1.48 -6.60 -24.53
CA GLN A 957 -1.88 -8.02 -24.55
C GLN A 957 -3.28 -8.22 -23.93
N PRO A 958 -4.01 -9.29 -24.26
CA PRO A 958 -5.20 -9.69 -23.52
C PRO A 958 -4.85 -10.12 -22.08
N ILE A 959 -5.79 -9.96 -21.16
CA ILE A 959 -5.71 -10.53 -19.81
C ILE A 959 -6.17 -11.98 -19.89
N THR A 960 -5.20 -12.90 -19.91
CA THR A 960 -5.37 -14.35 -19.98
C THR A 960 -4.78 -14.99 -18.72
N PRO A 961 -5.13 -16.24 -18.39
CA PRO A 961 -4.47 -16.94 -17.31
C PRO A 961 -2.94 -16.82 -17.43
N GLY A 962 -2.28 -16.52 -16.32
CA GLY A 962 -0.85 -16.25 -16.20
C GLY A 962 -0.41 -14.81 -16.51
N SER A 963 -1.15 -14.01 -17.28
CA SER A 963 -0.67 -12.69 -17.71
C SER A 963 -0.59 -11.66 -16.57
N VAL A 964 -1.50 -11.74 -15.59
CA VAL A 964 -1.54 -10.84 -14.42
C VAL A 964 -0.29 -10.95 -13.54
N ALA A 965 0.35 -12.13 -13.51
CA ALA A 965 1.59 -12.41 -12.78
C ALA A 965 2.82 -12.52 -13.70
N GLY A 966 2.65 -12.28 -15.01
CA GLY A 966 3.70 -12.51 -15.99
C GLY A 966 4.91 -11.58 -15.86
N TYR A 967 4.78 -10.45 -15.16
CA TYR A 967 5.85 -9.47 -14.97
C TYR A 967 6.67 -9.67 -13.69
N MET A 968 6.28 -10.59 -12.82
CA MET A 968 7.08 -10.91 -11.63
C MET A 968 8.40 -11.60 -12.03
N SER A 969 9.44 -11.59 -11.20
CA SER A 969 10.72 -12.21 -11.57
C SER A 969 10.59 -13.69 -11.94
N ILE A 970 11.48 -14.13 -12.82
CA ILE A 970 11.64 -15.52 -13.19
C ILE A 970 13.06 -15.99 -12.89
N PRO A 971 13.22 -16.90 -11.92
CA PRO A 971 12.22 -17.36 -10.96
C PRO A 971 11.98 -16.32 -9.84
N TRP A 972 10.85 -16.42 -9.14
CA TRP A 972 10.49 -15.50 -8.06
C TRP A 972 11.52 -15.42 -6.93
N GLN A 973 12.34 -16.46 -6.70
CA GLN A 973 13.42 -16.44 -5.71
C GLN A 973 14.46 -15.34 -5.99
N GLY A 974 14.61 -14.92 -7.25
CA GLY A 974 15.46 -13.78 -7.61
C GLY A 974 14.93 -12.46 -7.05
N ASP A 975 13.61 -12.25 -7.08
CA ASP A 975 12.99 -11.11 -6.38
C ASP A 975 13.27 -11.23 -4.88
N PHE A 976 12.95 -12.36 -4.25
CA PHE A 976 13.08 -12.52 -2.80
C PHE A 976 14.49 -12.30 -2.25
N TRP A 977 15.52 -12.67 -3.00
CA TRP A 977 16.88 -12.35 -2.61
C TRP A 977 17.18 -10.85 -2.72
N SER A 978 16.81 -10.23 -3.84
CA SER A 978 17.13 -8.82 -4.10
C SER A 978 16.25 -7.81 -3.37
N CYS A 979 15.07 -8.23 -2.91
CA CYS A 979 14.15 -7.46 -2.07
C CYS A 979 14.68 -7.32 -0.63
N ASN A 980 15.97 -7.01 -0.51
CA ASN A 980 16.65 -6.72 0.74
C ASN A 980 16.67 -5.21 1.00
N VAL A 981 16.65 -4.84 2.27
CA VAL A 981 16.75 -3.49 2.83
C VAL A 981 15.80 -2.48 2.18
N SER A 982 14.73 -2.13 2.90
CA SER A 982 13.78 -1.08 2.50
C SER A 982 12.89 -1.40 1.30
N TRP A 983 12.65 -2.68 0.97
CA TRP A 983 11.64 -3.09 -0.02
C TRP A 983 10.34 -3.56 0.64
N TRP A 984 10.18 -4.87 0.86
CA TRP A 984 8.93 -5.47 1.35
C TRP A 984 9.16 -6.38 2.55
N ALA A 985 9.64 -5.79 3.65
CA ALA A 985 10.06 -6.51 4.85
C ALA A 985 8.95 -7.35 5.51
N ALA A 986 7.67 -6.99 5.30
CA ALA A 986 6.52 -7.77 5.76
C ALA A 986 6.31 -9.10 4.98
N MET A 987 6.88 -9.21 3.78
CA MET A 987 6.87 -10.45 2.99
C MET A 987 8.14 -11.26 3.19
N ARG A 988 9.28 -10.58 3.13
CA ARG A 988 10.64 -11.10 3.23
C ARG A 988 11.41 -10.20 4.20
N PRO A 989 11.66 -10.60 5.46
CA PRO A 989 12.37 -9.77 6.42
C PRO A 989 13.79 -9.38 5.98
N ASP A 990 14.21 -8.16 6.25
CA ASP A 990 15.62 -7.74 6.14
C ASP A 990 16.42 -8.30 7.31
N ILE A 991 15.86 -8.10 8.51
CA ILE A 991 16.43 -8.48 9.79
C ILE A 991 15.43 -9.29 10.60
N VAL A 992 15.92 -9.94 11.63
CA VAL A 992 15.11 -10.39 12.76
C VAL A 992 15.70 -9.77 14.03
N VAL A 993 14.83 -9.39 14.95
CA VAL A 993 15.20 -8.73 16.20
C VAL A 993 15.06 -9.72 17.35
N THR A 994 15.99 -9.68 18.29
CA THR A 994 15.92 -10.41 19.56
C THR A 994 15.89 -9.42 20.71
N MET A 995 15.03 -9.66 21.68
CA MET A 995 14.87 -8.80 22.86
C MET A 995 15.33 -9.53 24.11
N ASP A 996 16.37 -9.02 24.77
CA ASP A 996 16.81 -9.51 26.07
C ASP A 996 15.99 -8.82 27.17
N THR A 997 14.92 -9.49 27.59
CA THR A 997 14.01 -9.03 28.65
C THR A 997 14.59 -9.18 30.05
N SER A 998 15.76 -9.81 30.21
CA SER A 998 16.45 -9.91 31.51
C SER A 998 17.12 -8.58 31.92
N LEU A 999 17.36 -7.68 30.96
CA LEU A 999 17.97 -6.37 31.17
C LEU A 999 16.90 -5.28 31.38
N HIS A 1000 17.21 -4.24 32.17
CA HIS A 1000 16.33 -3.10 32.43
C HIS A 1000 17.06 -1.77 32.13
N PRO A 1001 16.72 -1.06 31.02
CA PRO A 1001 15.71 -1.42 30.03
C PRO A 1001 16.13 -2.64 29.18
N PRO A 1002 15.18 -3.37 28.58
CA PRO A 1002 15.47 -4.48 27.69
C PRO A 1002 16.42 -4.07 26.56
N LYS A 1003 17.37 -4.95 26.23
CA LYS A 1003 18.31 -4.70 25.13
C LYS A 1003 17.77 -5.36 23.87
N LEU A 1004 17.61 -4.58 22.81
CA LEU A 1004 17.33 -5.09 21.47
C LEU A 1004 18.64 -5.35 20.73
N ASP A 1005 18.73 -6.50 20.09
CA ASP A 1005 19.77 -6.85 19.13
C ASP A 1005 19.14 -7.34 17.83
N LYS A 1006 19.89 -7.34 16.74
CA LYS A 1006 19.39 -7.75 15.41
C LYS A 1006 20.41 -8.56 14.63
N LYS A 1007 19.90 -9.43 13.77
CA LYS A 1007 20.69 -10.21 12.79
C LYS A 1007 19.96 -10.24 11.45
N LEU A 1008 20.68 -10.52 10.36
CA LEU A 1008 20.05 -10.72 9.07
C LEU A 1008 19.12 -11.94 9.09
N TRP A 1009 17.97 -11.82 8.43
CA TRP A 1009 17.08 -12.97 8.21
C TRP A 1009 17.67 -13.93 7.16
N PHE A 1010 18.17 -13.37 6.05
CA PHE A 1010 18.93 -14.09 5.04
C PHE A 1010 20.37 -14.29 5.53
N ARG A 1011 20.60 -15.44 6.18
CA ARG A 1011 21.91 -15.86 6.70
C ARG A 1011 22.07 -17.36 6.56
N GLY A 1012 23.29 -17.86 6.65
CA GLY A 1012 23.53 -19.31 6.66
C GLY A 1012 24.97 -19.66 6.34
N GLU A 1013 25.89 -19.34 7.25
CA GLU A 1013 27.34 -19.52 7.06
C GLU A 1013 27.70 -20.99 6.79
N ALA A 1014 26.99 -21.93 7.41
CA ALA A 1014 27.19 -23.36 7.24
C ALA A 1014 26.93 -23.83 5.80
N VAL A 1015 26.07 -23.13 5.06
CA VAL A 1015 25.74 -23.43 3.67
C VAL A 1015 26.40 -22.49 2.67
N GLY A 1016 27.34 -21.66 3.13
CA GLY A 1016 28.14 -20.77 2.27
C GLY A 1016 27.57 -19.37 2.06
N ILE A 1017 26.51 -18.98 2.77
CA ILE A 1017 26.00 -17.59 2.75
C ILE A 1017 26.94 -16.74 3.63
N PRO A 1018 27.63 -15.73 3.08
CA PRO A 1018 28.57 -14.93 3.85
C PRO A 1018 27.86 -14.09 4.92
N PRO A 1019 28.54 -13.75 6.02
CA PRO A 1019 28.05 -12.75 6.96
C PRO A 1019 27.75 -11.44 6.23
N ASN A 1020 26.63 -10.80 6.55
CA ASN A 1020 26.19 -9.56 5.90
C ASN A 1020 25.89 -9.69 4.39
N ALA A 1021 25.51 -10.87 3.89
CA ALA A 1021 25.25 -11.14 2.47
C ALA A 1021 24.40 -10.07 1.76
N ASP A 1022 23.33 -9.58 2.40
CA ASP A 1022 22.44 -8.55 1.85
C ASP A 1022 23.14 -7.18 1.64
N ASN A 1023 24.22 -6.92 2.38
CA ASN A 1023 24.96 -5.65 2.37
C ASN A 1023 26.26 -5.71 1.54
N ILE A 1024 26.58 -6.84 0.88
CA ILE A 1024 27.78 -6.97 0.04
C ILE A 1024 27.40 -6.62 -1.42
N PRO A 1025 27.87 -5.47 -1.98
CA PRO A 1025 27.45 -5.03 -3.31
C PRO A 1025 27.85 -5.99 -4.44
N THR A 1026 28.94 -6.74 -4.26
CA THR A 1026 29.52 -7.67 -5.24
C THR A 1026 29.09 -9.12 -5.04
N TYR A 1027 28.28 -9.42 -4.02
CA TYR A 1027 27.85 -10.79 -3.77
C TYR A 1027 26.71 -11.16 -4.70
N GLU A 1028 26.96 -12.14 -5.57
CA GLU A 1028 25.99 -12.65 -6.55
C GLU A 1028 25.46 -14.04 -6.17
N GLY A 1029 26.11 -14.74 -5.21
CA GLY A 1029 25.76 -16.11 -4.83
C GLY A 1029 24.46 -16.28 -4.04
N GLY A 1030 23.80 -15.19 -3.64
CA GLY A 1030 22.61 -15.26 -2.80
C GLY A 1030 21.38 -15.80 -3.53
N TYR A 1031 21.38 -15.69 -4.85
CA TYR A 1031 20.32 -16.20 -5.70
C TYR A 1031 20.23 -17.73 -5.66
N GLU A 1032 21.35 -18.44 -5.84
CA GLU A 1032 21.37 -19.91 -5.83
C GLU A 1032 20.96 -20.45 -4.45
N HIS A 1033 21.36 -19.75 -3.38
CA HIS A 1033 20.93 -20.07 -2.04
C HIS A 1033 19.44 -19.85 -1.83
N MET A 1034 18.84 -18.78 -2.38
CA MET A 1034 17.40 -18.56 -2.26
C MET A 1034 16.61 -19.61 -3.05
N VAL A 1035 17.04 -19.97 -4.26
CA VAL A 1035 16.42 -21.06 -5.04
C VAL A 1035 16.44 -22.38 -4.25
N LYS A 1036 17.55 -22.66 -3.55
CA LYS A 1036 17.74 -23.92 -2.83
C LYS A 1036 17.10 -23.98 -1.44
N TYR A 1037 17.19 -22.90 -0.66
CA TYR A 1037 16.93 -22.90 0.78
C TYR A 1037 15.76 -22.00 1.19
N TRP A 1038 14.96 -21.46 0.26
CA TRP A 1038 13.83 -20.59 0.60
C TRP A 1038 12.93 -21.22 1.68
N SER A 1039 12.57 -22.50 1.54
CA SER A 1039 11.70 -23.21 2.49
C SER A 1039 12.34 -23.42 3.87
N ASP A 1040 13.64 -23.21 4.00
CA ASP A 1040 14.43 -23.49 5.20
C ASP A 1040 14.59 -22.26 6.10
N PHE A 1041 14.38 -21.05 5.58
CA PHE A 1041 14.37 -19.83 6.39
C PHE A 1041 13.20 -19.79 7.39
N GLY A 1042 13.37 -19.04 8.48
CA GLY A 1042 12.40 -18.97 9.58
C GLY A 1042 11.27 -17.97 9.34
N PHE A 1043 10.13 -18.20 9.99
CA PHE A 1043 9.00 -17.27 10.05
C PHE A 1043 9.16 -16.32 11.23
N VAL A 1044 8.83 -15.04 11.03
CA VAL A 1044 8.80 -14.04 12.11
C VAL A 1044 7.36 -13.90 12.60
N VAL A 1045 7.10 -14.32 13.83
CA VAL A 1045 5.76 -14.39 14.43
C VAL A 1045 5.73 -13.74 15.81
N PRO A 1046 4.58 -13.25 16.30
CA PRO A 1046 4.49 -12.69 17.64
C PRO A 1046 4.76 -13.75 18.70
N SER A 1047 5.61 -13.42 19.67
CA SER A 1047 5.86 -14.22 20.88
C SER A 1047 5.33 -13.54 22.16
N GLY A 1048 4.92 -12.28 22.06
CA GLY A 1048 4.29 -11.53 23.13
C GLY A 1048 3.94 -10.10 22.71
N THR A 1049 3.52 -9.30 23.68
CA THR A 1049 3.37 -7.85 23.54
C THR A 1049 4.19 -7.16 24.62
N THR A 1050 4.78 -6.02 24.26
CA THR A 1050 5.32 -5.06 25.23
C THR A 1050 4.19 -4.49 26.09
N ASP A 1051 4.50 -3.92 27.25
CA ASP A 1051 3.51 -3.24 28.11
C ASP A 1051 2.77 -2.12 27.35
N GLU A 1052 3.39 -1.60 26.29
CA GLU A 1052 2.86 -0.57 25.39
C GLU A 1052 2.11 -1.12 24.14
N GLY A 1053 1.84 -2.42 24.05
CA GLY A 1053 1.00 -3.03 23.02
C GLY A 1053 1.66 -3.26 21.65
N MET A 1054 2.97 -3.02 21.52
CA MET A 1054 3.73 -3.47 20.34
C MET A 1054 4.07 -4.95 20.45
N PHE A 1055 3.94 -5.69 19.34
CA PHE A 1055 4.32 -7.11 19.31
C PHE A 1055 5.81 -7.28 19.52
N VAL A 1056 6.19 -8.21 20.39
CA VAL A 1056 7.51 -8.82 20.39
C VAL A 1056 7.48 -9.94 19.36
N MET A 1057 8.41 -9.91 18.42
CA MET A 1057 8.41 -10.78 17.25
C MET A 1057 9.67 -11.65 17.26
N ASP A 1058 9.49 -12.98 17.20
CA ASP A 1058 10.59 -13.95 17.19
C ASP A 1058 10.66 -14.71 15.87
N GLU A 1059 11.88 -15.08 15.48
CA GLU A 1059 12.13 -16.01 14.37
C GLU A 1059 11.92 -17.46 14.84
N THR A 1060 11.04 -18.18 14.16
CA THR A 1060 10.64 -19.56 14.45
C THR A 1060 10.80 -20.44 13.21
N GLU A 1061 10.81 -21.76 13.38
CA GLU A 1061 10.79 -22.75 12.29
C GLU A 1061 11.97 -22.63 11.29
N ARG A 1062 13.09 -22.01 11.68
CA ARG A 1062 14.33 -21.97 10.87
C ARG A 1062 15.03 -23.33 10.86
N ALA A 1063 15.54 -23.75 9.70
CA ALA A 1063 16.37 -24.95 9.59
C ALA A 1063 17.73 -24.77 10.29
N PRO A 1064 18.08 -25.63 11.26
CA PRO A 1064 19.36 -25.55 11.97
C PRO A 1064 20.58 -25.68 11.05
N CYS A 1065 20.45 -26.45 9.95
CA CYS A 1065 21.57 -26.66 9.03
C CYS A 1065 22.07 -25.41 8.32
N LEU A 1066 21.26 -24.33 8.30
CA LEU A 1066 21.70 -23.03 7.81
C LEU A 1066 22.78 -22.45 8.75
N ASP A 1067 22.64 -22.67 10.06
CA ASP A 1067 23.49 -22.08 11.09
C ASP A 1067 24.59 -23.06 11.57
N ASP A 1068 24.39 -24.39 11.48
CA ASP A 1068 25.38 -25.43 11.81
C ASP A 1068 25.42 -26.55 10.76
N VAL A 1069 26.58 -26.74 10.13
CA VAL A 1069 26.85 -27.74 9.08
C VAL A 1069 26.58 -29.18 9.54
N ASN A 1070 26.68 -29.45 10.85
CA ASN A 1070 26.43 -30.79 11.41
C ASN A 1070 24.98 -31.02 11.83
N ALA A 1071 24.14 -29.99 11.79
CA ALA A 1071 22.75 -30.07 12.21
C ALA A 1071 21.85 -30.55 11.05
N PRO A 1072 20.72 -31.24 11.33
CA PRO A 1072 19.82 -31.69 10.29
C PRO A 1072 19.18 -30.51 9.55
N CYS A 1073 18.98 -30.66 8.23
CA CYS A 1073 18.24 -29.68 7.42
C CYS A 1073 16.72 -29.79 7.53
N THR A 1074 16.21 -30.56 8.48
CA THR A 1074 14.82 -30.44 8.89
C THR A 1074 14.75 -29.32 9.91
N PRO A 1075 14.00 -28.23 9.66
CA PRO A 1075 13.56 -27.30 10.69
C PRO A 1075 13.31 -28.04 11.99
N VAL A 1076 14.01 -27.63 13.05
CA VAL A 1076 13.54 -27.97 14.38
C VAL A 1076 12.19 -27.30 14.45
N ASN A 1077 11.13 -28.12 14.43
CA ASN A 1077 9.82 -27.72 14.85
C ASN A 1077 10.03 -27.08 16.22
N SER A 1078 10.15 -25.76 16.23
CA SER A 1078 10.29 -24.95 17.44
C SER A 1078 8.91 -24.78 18.08
N ALA A 1079 8.05 -25.78 17.95
CA ALA A 1079 7.54 -26.39 19.16
C ALA A 1079 8.71 -27.08 19.92
N GLU A 1080 9.79 -26.34 20.23
CA GLU A 1080 10.20 -26.31 21.62
C GLU A 1080 8.94 -25.80 22.31
N SER A 1081 8.08 -26.73 22.73
CA SER A 1081 7.85 -26.87 24.15
C SER A 1081 8.04 -25.53 24.87
N SER A 1082 7.20 -24.52 24.60
CA SER A 1082 7.07 -23.38 25.51
C SER A 1082 6.27 -23.91 26.68
N SER A 1083 6.99 -24.74 27.43
CA SER A 1083 6.59 -25.36 28.65
C SER A 1083 6.74 -24.24 29.67
N LEU A 1084 5.66 -23.52 29.91
CA LEU A 1084 5.65 -22.39 30.82
C LEU A 1084 5.32 -22.86 32.24
N PRO A 1085 5.85 -22.19 33.26
CA PRO A 1085 5.39 -22.37 34.63
C PRO A 1085 3.88 -22.14 34.72
N PHE A 1086 3.18 -23.06 35.38
CA PHE A 1086 1.80 -22.89 35.80
C PHE A 1086 1.80 -22.43 37.25
N TYR A 1087 1.64 -21.12 37.44
CA TYR A 1087 1.69 -20.46 38.74
C TYR A 1087 0.42 -20.79 39.53
N ARG A 1088 0.56 -21.22 40.78
CA ARG A 1088 -0.55 -21.38 41.73
C ARG A 1088 -0.61 -20.17 42.65
N LEU A 1089 -1.81 -19.62 42.78
CA LEU A 1089 -2.13 -18.52 43.67
C LEU A 1089 -3.31 -18.92 44.55
N TYR A 1090 -3.35 -18.36 45.76
CA TYR A 1090 -4.44 -18.59 46.70
C TYR A 1090 -4.95 -17.28 47.29
N ASN A 1091 -6.28 -17.12 47.35
CA ASN A 1091 -6.92 -16.03 48.07
C ASN A 1091 -7.66 -16.56 49.30
N GLY A 1092 -7.07 -16.38 50.48
CA GLY A 1092 -7.63 -16.87 51.74
C GLY A 1092 -8.90 -16.16 52.23
N GLN A 1093 -9.33 -15.05 51.61
CA GLN A 1093 -10.58 -14.37 51.98
C GLN A 1093 -11.79 -14.96 51.26
N ILE A 1094 -11.62 -15.33 49.99
CA ILE A 1094 -12.68 -15.92 49.16
C ILE A 1094 -12.51 -17.43 48.98
N HIS A 1095 -11.44 -17.99 49.54
CA HIS A 1095 -11.09 -19.41 49.53
C HIS A 1095 -10.94 -20.00 48.13
N ASP A 1096 -10.22 -19.32 47.23
CA ASP A 1096 -10.07 -19.74 45.83
C ASP A 1096 -8.61 -20.01 45.45
N HIS A 1097 -8.36 -21.14 44.80
CA HIS A 1097 -7.11 -21.42 44.10
C HIS A 1097 -7.18 -21.06 42.62
N PHE A 1098 -6.26 -20.20 42.20
CA PHE A 1098 -6.17 -19.68 40.84
C PHE A 1098 -4.85 -20.09 40.20
N TYR A 1099 -4.92 -20.59 38.96
CA TYR A 1099 -3.76 -21.06 38.20
C TYR A 1099 -3.64 -20.37 36.85
N THR A 1100 -2.44 -19.89 36.52
CA THR A 1100 -2.17 -19.19 35.27
C THR A 1100 -0.75 -19.42 34.77
N THR A 1101 -0.55 -19.37 33.45
CA THR A 1101 0.77 -19.31 32.80
C THR A 1101 1.23 -17.87 32.56
N SER A 1102 0.34 -16.88 32.76
CA SER A 1102 0.62 -15.46 32.54
C SER A 1102 1.24 -14.82 33.78
N VAL A 1103 2.47 -14.31 33.62
CA VAL A 1103 3.17 -13.55 34.66
C VAL A 1103 2.43 -12.26 35.01
N SER A 1104 1.87 -11.57 34.00
CA SER A 1104 1.12 -10.33 34.23
C SER A 1104 -0.21 -10.58 34.93
N GLU A 1105 -0.90 -11.68 34.63
CA GLU A 1105 -2.14 -12.07 35.31
C GLU A 1105 -1.87 -12.44 36.77
N ARG A 1106 -0.80 -13.20 37.04
CA ARG A 1106 -0.31 -13.50 38.40
C ARG A 1106 -0.03 -12.21 39.17
N ASP A 1107 0.76 -11.30 38.59
CA ASP A 1107 1.19 -10.08 39.27
C ASP A 1107 0.01 -9.12 39.52
N ASN A 1108 -0.94 -9.05 38.58
CA ASN A 1108 -2.18 -8.31 38.77
C ASN A 1108 -3.07 -8.93 39.85
N ALA A 1109 -3.21 -10.26 39.88
CA ALA A 1109 -4.00 -10.96 40.89
C ALA A 1109 -3.45 -10.73 42.30
N VAL A 1110 -2.12 -10.75 42.44
CA VAL A 1110 -1.45 -10.46 43.72
C VAL A 1110 -1.63 -9.00 44.13
N LYS A 1111 -1.38 -8.07 43.20
CA LYS A 1111 -1.37 -6.63 43.52
C LYS A 1111 -2.77 -6.07 43.76
N ASN A 1112 -3.74 -6.51 42.98
CA ASN A 1112 -5.04 -5.83 42.87
C ASN A 1112 -6.23 -6.70 43.30
N LEU A 1113 -6.11 -8.04 43.31
CA LEU A 1113 -7.25 -8.94 43.53
C LEU A 1113 -7.16 -9.76 44.83
N GLY A 1114 -6.16 -9.50 45.66
CA GLY A 1114 -6.02 -10.10 47.00
C GLY A 1114 -5.48 -11.53 47.01
N TYR A 1115 -4.99 -12.05 45.89
CA TYR A 1115 -4.33 -13.35 45.84
C TYR A 1115 -2.91 -13.27 46.41
N THR A 1116 -2.41 -14.40 46.91
CA THR A 1116 -1.01 -14.60 47.25
C THR A 1116 -0.42 -15.62 46.29
N PHE A 1117 0.72 -15.30 45.69
CA PHE A 1117 1.47 -16.29 44.91
C PHE A 1117 2.05 -17.34 45.85
N GLU A 1118 1.73 -18.61 45.62
CA GLU A 1118 2.22 -19.72 46.44
C GLU A 1118 3.48 -20.34 45.84
N GLU A 1119 3.39 -20.84 44.61
CA GLU A 1119 4.49 -21.54 43.94
C GLU A 1119 4.26 -21.71 42.43
N ILE A 1120 5.27 -22.23 41.74
CA ILE A 1120 5.11 -22.85 40.42
C ILE A 1120 4.59 -24.27 40.66
N ALA A 1121 3.33 -24.55 40.35
CA ALA A 1121 2.74 -25.86 40.65
C ALA A 1121 3.24 -26.98 39.72
N CYS A 1122 3.50 -26.64 38.47
CA CYS A 1122 4.04 -27.54 37.45
C CYS A 1122 4.46 -26.74 36.21
N ILE A 1123 5.01 -27.43 35.22
CA ILE A 1123 5.30 -26.91 33.90
C ILE A 1123 4.30 -27.49 32.88
N VAL A 1124 3.72 -26.64 32.02
CA VAL A 1124 2.65 -27.00 31.07
C VAL A 1124 2.89 -26.39 29.69
N TYR A 1125 2.31 -26.94 28.63
CA TYR A 1125 2.40 -26.35 27.29
C TYR A 1125 1.37 -25.25 27.10
N VAL A 1126 1.77 -24.13 26.49
CA VAL A 1126 0.84 -23.07 26.07
C VAL A 1126 0.35 -23.21 24.63
N PRO A 1127 1.17 -23.64 23.65
CA PRO A 1127 0.66 -24.04 22.34
C PRO A 1127 0.14 -25.49 22.38
N GLN A 1128 -0.80 -25.81 21.50
CA GLN A 1128 -1.22 -27.19 21.29
C GLN A 1128 -0.08 -27.98 20.66
N ILE A 1129 0.32 -29.09 21.28
CA ILE A 1129 1.29 -30.04 20.71
C ILE A 1129 0.64 -31.41 20.47
N ASP A 1130 1.26 -32.23 19.63
CA ASP A 1130 0.73 -33.57 19.33
C ASP A 1130 0.64 -34.44 20.60
N GLY A 1131 -0.49 -35.13 20.75
CA GLY A 1131 -0.83 -35.92 21.93
C GLY A 1131 -1.28 -35.14 23.19
N ALA A 1132 -1.10 -33.81 23.25
CA ALA A 1132 -1.58 -33.00 24.37
C ALA A 1132 -3.00 -32.44 24.11
N MET A 1133 -3.83 -32.45 25.14
CA MET A 1133 -5.23 -32.02 25.12
C MET A 1133 -5.41 -30.70 25.87
N PRO A 1134 -6.36 -29.85 25.47
CA PRO A 1134 -6.61 -28.58 26.16
C PRO A 1134 -7.10 -28.81 27.60
N LEU A 1135 -6.56 -28.02 28.53
CA LEU A 1135 -7.08 -27.84 29.88
C LEU A 1135 -7.91 -26.55 29.90
N TYR A 1136 -9.22 -26.67 30.02
CA TYR A 1136 -10.14 -25.53 30.04
C TYR A 1136 -10.17 -24.88 31.43
N ARG A 1137 -10.15 -23.55 31.51
CA ARG A 1137 -10.38 -22.76 32.73
C ARG A 1137 -11.80 -22.23 32.75
N LEU A 1138 -12.47 -22.42 33.88
CA LEU A 1138 -13.83 -21.98 34.14
C LEU A 1138 -13.83 -21.20 35.46
N TYR A 1139 -14.67 -20.18 35.55
CA TYR A 1139 -14.82 -19.39 36.78
C TYR A 1139 -16.29 -19.24 37.15
N ASN A 1140 -16.61 -19.34 38.45
CA ASN A 1140 -17.93 -19.03 38.98
C ASN A 1140 -17.84 -17.88 39.99
N GLY A 1141 -18.23 -16.67 39.55
CA GLY A 1141 -18.16 -15.47 40.37
C GLY A 1141 -19.15 -15.39 41.54
N GLN A 1142 -20.11 -16.31 41.66
CA GLN A 1142 -21.03 -16.34 42.81
C GLN A 1142 -20.49 -17.11 44.00
N ILE A 1143 -19.74 -18.19 43.73
CA ILE A 1143 -19.13 -19.04 44.75
C ILE A 1143 -17.62 -18.86 44.85
N HIS A 1144 -17.04 -18.02 43.98
CA HIS A 1144 -15.62 -17.68 43.91
C HIS A 1144 -14.72 -18.91 43.74
N ASP A 1145 -14.92 -19.64 42.64
CA ASP A 1145 -14.18 -20.87 42.36
C ASP A 1145 -13.67 -20.93 40.92
N HIS A 1146 -12.38 -21.25 40.76
CA HIS A 1146 -11.78 -21.64 39.49
C HIS A 1146 -11.74 -23.15 39.31
N PHE A 1147 -12.34 -23.60 38.20
CA PHE A 1147 -12.44 -25.00 37.86
C PHE A 1147 -11.70 -25.32 36.55
N TYR A 1148 -10.85 -26.35 36.57
CA TYR A 1148 -10.05 -26.79 35.44
C TYR A 1148 -10.38 -28.23 35.03
N THR A 1149 -10.64 -28.42 33.74
CA THR A 1149 -10.96 -29.76 33.19
C THR A 1149 -10.48 -29.93 31.76
N THR A 1150 -10.05 -31.15 31.42
CA THR A 1150 -9.77 -31.57 30.04
C THR A 1150 -11.02 -32.12 29.32
N SER A 1151 -12.10 -32.35 30.07
CA SER A 1151 -13.33 -32.94 29.55
C SER A 1151 -14.26 -31.86 29.00
N VAL A 1152 -14.48 -31.88 27.69
CA VAL A 1152 -15.45 -31.01 26.99
C VAL A 1152 -16.86 -31.15 27.56
N SER A 1153 -17.28 -32.37 27.90
CA SER A 1153 -18.62 -32.63 28.45
C SER A 1153 -18.76 -32.12 29.88
N GLU A 1154 -17.70 -32.19 30.69
CA GLU A 1154 -17.68 -31.66 32.06
C GLU A 1154 -17.72 -30.12 32.05
N ARG A 1155 -16.90 -29.49 31.19
CA ARG A 1155 -16.94 -28.05 30.92
C ARG A 1155 -18.34 -27.59 30.52
N ASP A 1156 -18.94 -28.24 29.53
CA ASP A 1156 -20.25 -27.86 29.02
C ASP A 1156 -21.36 -28.05 30.07
N ASN A 1157 -21.25 -29.07 30.92
CA ASN A 1157 -22.17 -29.27 32.04
C ASN A 1157 -21.99 -28.21 33.14
N ALA A 1158 -20.74 -27.86 33.47
CA ALA A 1158 -20.43 -26.81 34.44
C ALA A 1158 -21.01 -25.45 34.02
N ILE A 1159 -20.88 -25.11 32.73
CA ILE A 1159 -21.46 -23.88 32.15
C ILE A 1159 -22.98 -23.94 32.18
N LYS A 1160 -23.58 -25.02 31.67
CA LYS A 1160 -25.04 -25.09 31.47
C LYS A 1160 -25.83 -25.27 32.76
N LYS A 1161 -25.24 -25.90 33.79
CA LYS A 1161 -25.99 -26.32 34.99
C LYS A 1161 -25.41 -25.84 36.31
N LEU A 1162 -24.13 -25.51 36.37
CA LEU A 1162 -23.43 -25.22 37.63
C LEU A 1162 -23.00 -23.75 37.77
N GLY A 1163 -23.36 -22.90 36.81
CA GLY A 1163 -23.18 -21.44 36.91
C GLY A 1163 -21.77 -20.95 36.55
N TYR A 1164 -20.91 -21.79 35.99
CA TYR A 1164 -19.57 -21.38 35.55
C TYR A 1164 -19.60 -20.64 34.21
N THR A 1165 -18.68 -19.72 34.02
CA THR A 1165 -18.35 -19.12 32.73
C THR A 1165 -17.01 -19.65 32.25
N SER A 1166 -16.92 -19.99 30.96
CA SER A 1166 -15.65 -20.39 30.33
C SER A 1166 -14.74 -19.18 30.20
N GLU A 1167 -13.51 -19.30 30.66
CA GLU A 1167 -12.45 -18.29 30.48
C GLU A 1167 -11.46 -18.67 29.37
N GLY A 1168 -11.63 -19.85 28.77
CA GLY A 1168 -10.86 -20.30 27.62
C GLY A 1168 -10.00 -21.53 27.93
N ILE A 1169 -8.94 -21.71 27.15
CA ILE A 1169 -7.94 -22.76 27.34
C ILE A 1169 -6.82 -22.18 28.21
N ALA A 1170 -6.55 -22.79 29.37
CA ALA A 1170 -5.46 -22.38 30.26
C ALA A 1170 -4.09 -22.79 29.69
N CYS A 1171 -4.01 -24.04 29.25
CA CYS A 1171 -2.80 -24.69 28.75
C CYS A 1171 -3.17 -26.04 28.08
N TYR A 1172 -2.17 -26.79 27.64
CA TYR A 1172 -2.28 -28.12 27.05
C TYR A 1172 -1.51 -29.15 27.88
N VAL A 1173 -2.11 -30.31 28.13
CA VAL A 1173 -1.66 -31.34 29.09
C VAL A 1173 -1.90 -32.75 28.54
N TYR A 1174 -1.23 -33.77 29.08
CA TYR A 1174 -1.46 -35.15 28.66
C TYR A 1174 -2.55 -35.85 29.49
N LEU A 1175 -3.36 -36.70 28.86
CA LEU A 1175 -4.39 -37.51 29.56
C LEU A 1175 -3.86 -38.83 30.13
N SER A 1176 -2.67 -39.25 29.69
CA SER A 1176 -1.98 -40.45 30.15
C SER A 1176 -0.51 -40.12 30.43
N GLN A 1177 0.10 -40.84 31.37
CA GLN A 1177 1.51 -40.63 31.69
C GLN A 1177 2.41 -40.94 30.50
N ILE A 1178 3.26 -40.00 30.14
CA ILE A 1178 4.38 -40.19 29.19
C ILE A 1178 5.71 -39.90 29.90
N GLU A 1179 6.83 -40.25 29.26
CA GLU A 1179 8.17 -39.99 29.80
C GLU A 1179 8.36 -38.52 30.18
N GLY A 1180 8.87 -38.25 31.39
CA GLY A 1180 9.07 -36.90 31.91
C GLY A 1180 7.86 -36.24 32.59
N THR A 1181 6.66 -36.83 32.50
CA THR A 1181 5.45 -36.27 33.14
C THR A 1181 5.09 -36.97 34.45
N ILE A 1182 4.44 -36.20 35.35
CA ILE A 1182 3.90 -36.63 36.63
C ILE A 1182 2.40 -36.29 36.74
N PRO A 1183 1.63 -36.99 37.60
CA PRO A 1183 0.20 -36.71 37.76
C PRO A 1183 -0.07 -35.34 38.40
N LEU A 1184 -1.05 -34.61 37.86
CA LEU A 1184 -1.70 -33.47 38.54
C LEU A 1184 -3.00 -33.96 39.17
N TYR A 1185 -3.08 -33.93 40.49
CA TYR A 1185 -4.26 -34.35 41.24
C TYR A 1185 -5.25 -33.19 41.37
N ARG A 1186 -6.54 -33.47 41.16
CA ARG A 1186 -7.65 -32.54 41.43
C ARG A 1186 -8.35 -32.93 42.72
N LEU A 1187 -8.61 -31.96 43.57
CA LEU A 1187 -9.35 -32.10 44.81
C LEU A 1187 -10.43 -31.03 44.89
N TYR A 1188 -11.53 -31.34 45.57
CA TYR A 1188 -12.64 -30.41 45.76
C TYR A 1188 -13.07 -30.34 47.22
N ASN A 1189 -13.30 -29.13 47.74
CA ASN A 1189 -13.89 -28.91 49.06
C ASN A 1189 -15.27 -28.26 48.91
N GLY A 1190 -16.32 -29.06 49.08
CA GLY A 1190 -17.71 -28.60 48.92
C GLY A 1190 -18.22 -27.67 50.04
N GLN A 1191 -17.48 -27.45 51.13
CA GLN A 1191 -17.88 -26.51 52.20
C GLN A 1191 -17.44 -25.08 51.91
N ILE A 1192 -16.24 -24.92 51.33
CA ILE A 1192 -15.67 -23.62 50.96
C ILE A 1192 -15.73 -23.34 49.47
N HIS A 1193 -16.24 -24.31 48.69
CA HIS A 1193 -16.42 -24.24 47.24
C HIS A 1193 -15.13 -23.96 46.48
N ASP A 1194 -14.11 -24.79 46.68
CA ASP A 1194 -12.78 -24.58 46.09
C ASP A 1194 -12.24 -25.85 45.41
N HIS A 1195 -11.71 -25.70 44.20
CA HIS A 1195 -10.91 -26.71 43.51
C HIS A 1195 -9.42 -26.49 43.68
N PHE A 1196 -8.76 -27.50 44.23
CA PHE A 1196 -7.33 -27.49 44.49
C PHE A 1196 -6.60 -28.50 43.61
N TYR A 1197 -5.50 -28.07 42.99
CA TYR A 1197 -4.67 -28.87 42.10
C TYR A 1197 -3.21 -28.93 42.57
N THR A 1198 -2.66 -30.14 42.68
CA THR A 1198 -1.28 -30.33 43.13
C THR A 1198 -0.63 -31.55 42.46
N THR A 1199 0.67 -31.45 42.21
CA THR A 1199 1.52 -32.58 41.79
C THR A 1199 2.10 -33.35 43.00
N SER A 1200 2.02 -32.77 44.20
CA SER A 1200 2.54 -33.36 45.43
C SER A 1200 1.57 -34.36 46.04
N VAL A 1201 1.98 -35.63 46.04
CA VAL A 1201 1.25 -36.72 46.71
C VAL A 1201 1.04 -36.41 48.20
N SER A 1202 2.05 -35.86 48.86
CA SER A 1202 1.96 -35.51 50.29
C SER A 1202 1.00 -34.35 50.57
N GLU A 1203 0.91 -33.37 49.66
CA GLU A 1203 0.01 -32.24 49.79
C GLU A 1203 -1.44 -32.67 49.55
N ARG A 1204 -1.69 -33.50 48.53
CA ARG A 1204 -2.98 -34.16 48.29
C ARG A 1204 -3.43 -34.96 49.53
N ASP A 1205 -2.55 -35.77 50.09
CA ASP A 1205 -2.87 -36.62 51.25
C ASP A 1205 -3.12 -35.78 52.51
N ASN A 1206 -2.41 -34.67 52.68
CA ASN A 1206 -2.68 -33.71 53.76
C ASN A 1206 -4.01 -32.97 53.55
N ALA A 1207 -4.28 -32.50 52.34
CA ALA A 1207 -5.51 -31.78 52.01
C ALA A 1207 -6.75 -32.65 52.24
N THR A 1208 -6.68 -33.93 51.86
CA THR A 1208 -7.77 -34.89 52.10
C THR A 1208 -7.93 -35.29 53.56
N LYS A 1209 -6.83 -35.49 54.29
CA LYS A 1209 -6.88 -35.97 55.67
C LYS A 1209 -7.21 -34.86 56.68
N ASN A 1210 -6.71 -33.65 56.44
CA ASN A 1210 -6.66 -32.59 57.44
C ASN A 1210 -7.36 -31.29 57.03
N LEU A 1211 -7.57 -31.04 55.73
CA LEU A 1211 -8.09 -29.74 55.23
C LEU A 1211 -9.50 -29.83 54.60
N GLY A 1212 -10.16 -30.98 54.69
CA GLY A 1212 -11.56 -31.15 54.28
C GLY A 1212 -11.78 -31.31 52.78
N TYR A 1213 -10.72 -31.46 51.98
CA TYR A 1213 -10.85 -31.72 50.54
C TYR A 1213 -11.18 -33.20 50.28
N THR A 1214 -11.91 -33.46 49.20
CA THR A 1214 -12.08 -34.81 48.64
C THR A 1214 -11.26 -34.93 47.38
N SER A 1215 -10.42 -35.96 47.27
CA SER A 1215 -9.66 -36.21 46.05
C SER A 1215 -10.61 -36.69 44.94
N GLU A 1216 -10.58 -36.01 43.80
CA GLU A 1216 -11.34 -36.38 42.60
C GLU A 1216 -10.50 -37.20 41.60
N GLY A 1217 -9.22 -37.41 41.90
CA GLY A 1217 -8.33 -38.27 41.13
C GLY A 1217 -7.28 -37.49 40.35
N ILE A 1218 -6.73 -38.14 39.32
CA ILE A 1218 -5.75 -37.53 38.41
C ILE A 1218 -6.54 -36.74 37.35
N ALA A 1219 -6.33 -35.43 37.28
CA ALA A 1219 -6.95 -34.60 36.26
C ALA A 1219 -6.23 -34.70 34.91
N CYS A 1220 -4.90 -34.72 34.95
CA CYS A 1220 -4.01 -34.84 33.80
C CYS A 1220 -2.58 -35.16 34.24
N TYR A 1221 -1.66 -35.25 33.28
CA TYR A 1221 -0.22 -35.42 33.49
C TYR A 1221 0.53 -34.21 32.94
N VAL A 1222 1.44 -33.67 33.76
CA VAL A 1222 2.17 -32.41 33.57
C VAL A 1222 3.66 -32.60 33.84
N PHE A 1223 4.52 -31.66 33.45
CA PHE A 1223 5.94 -31.73 33.79
C PHE A 1223 6.18 -31.15 35.18
N ASN A 1224 7.16 -31.72 35.89
CA ASN A 1224 7.53 -31.28 37.23
C ASN A 1224 8.28 -29.95 37.21
#